data_AF-A0A2E7GY14-F1
#
_entry.id   AF-A0A2E7GY14-F1
#
_cell.length_a   1.000
_cell.length_b   1.000
_cell.length_c   1.000
_cell.angle_alpha   90.00
_cell.angle_beta   90.00
_cell.angle_gamma   90.00
#
_symmetry.space_group_name_H-M   'P 1'
#
loop_
_entity.id
_entity.type
_entity.pdbx_description
1 polymer ?
#
loop_
_entity_poly.entity_id
_entity_poly.type
_entity_poly.pdbx_seq_one_letter_code
_entity_poly.pdbx_strand_id
1 'polypeptide(L)'
;MIRQEQGSNLTSLEEGLRVNAVTEEILVDSETWGTRELLEVIASRFFDLGNEGAYPNSWEVQGKEGLGVGERLLKLNMHLEPMGLIGSLEDSNPPVMTISRIPMGSSVMRGTQQVALWVVMAGFMTLVGEYWVSEYDYGGSGISEFGLSFFFFTVPVMLSLLLASYCRVVVARKFGIEVGHISPIVFPIPTWWPFGIVGLLGQRKPDLIPIPNRRALGSIEVSVPIVLFFSGSILTIFGLMMTPSDPPGLTSAPTVFDTNLITGYLVESWIGGESEIRLQWLHPTGIAGVGLSIVGWGLMLPIPGLPGDRLLHAIIGPSEMRQGSTQTSIFLIVLFVMVFVFATAKWTPWIFLAFVAAWQRFNPDSLPQPIILDEHFGLEERFRSRFVAIASVVLLAGMPGTVPSYEMSAYDVGVSTETWPEELIFETDETVEFPLVLEPRGVMPVSGWLQFRVEGAEPVEWGVNYSCSSSPSICRFDGLTQKENLELTISISPPENYFSPHLLRILVDVSGFEVEHVIKLTSIRNESFSEPFWDLRGDYETPIICNVMKSVEGGTLVVDSPYWESMNDSNFSGGTREVCLQGHEGALQNSDSFDQQGRAFGPLFYLTRENETIGPWTMPIKSSERLIQVSGGSWTIPNDFVVAGDTLAHSAFGSPFCQSGDVAKQVSTGSNWSEEMGNYSAIRLMGNLSGKGSIGVGQEGWLAKCNSEGVMETFRIIDSVDVYVHPSGLSRGINAEEFIIINRENVGMDLSLEWHGDSPQSEIWEVTMKDWVEAGNSTVITAKPIGLSNLERAVWVTADESGITVHLSARCPWGGC
;
A
#
# COMPACT_ATOMS: atom_id res chain seq x y z
N MET A 1 32.06 64.17 34.22
CA MET A 1 30.62 64.43 34.41
C MET A 1 30.05 63.11 34.93
N ILE A 2 29.79 62.82 36.20
CA ILE A 2 29.37 63.53 37.43
C ILE A 2 30.03 62.75 38.61
N ARG A 3 30.93 63.34 39.42
CA ARG A 3 30.79 63.74 40.85
C ARG A 3 30.09 62.70 41.78
N GLN A 4 30.83 62.08 42.72
CA GLN A 4 30.97 62.42 44.17
C GLN A 4 30.03 61.52 45.04
N GLU A 5 30.35 60.95 46.21
CA GLU A 5 31.07 61.47 47.39
C GLU A 5 31.49 60.36 48.41
N GLN A 6 32.57 60.69 49.16
CA GLN A 6 32.89 60.45 50.60
C GLN A 6 33.05 59.00 51.12
N GLY A 7 34.15 58.59 51.78
CA GLY A 7 34.86 59.18 52.95
C GLY A 7 34.60 58.26 54.16
N SER A 8 35.51 57.84 55.05
CA SER A 8 36.74 58.42 55.57
C SER A 8 37.53 57.40 56.45
N ASN A 9 38.86 57.58 56.48
CA ASN A 9 39.82 57.62 57.62
C ASN A 9 40.03 56.52 58.70
N LEU A 10 41.33 56.18 58.86
CA LEU A 10 42.21 56.12 60.07
C LEU A 10 41.69 55.28 61.27
N THR A 11 42.42 54.45 62.02
CA THR A 11 43.84 54.23 62.33
C THR A 11 43.86 53.09 63.37
N SER A 12 44.90 52.26 63.43
CA SER A 12 45.72 52.06 64.65
C SER A 12 46.67 50.87 64.49
N LEU A 13 47.94 51.18 64.75
CA LEU A 13 49.01 50.28 65.15
C LEU A 13 48.73 49.77 66.57
N GLU A 14 49.06 48.50 66.85
CA GLU A 14 50.08 48.05 67.84
C GLU A 14 49.82 46.61 68.33
N GLU A 15 50.93 45.86 68.41
CA GLU A 15 51.25 44.78 69.35
C GLU A 15 50.35 43.52 69.34
N GLY A 16 50.86 42.30 69.20
CA GLY A 16 52.00 41.69 69.89
C GLY A 16 51.51 40.34 70.45
N LEU A 17 52.42 39.36 70.64
CA LEU A 17 52.23 37.99 71.17
C LEU A 17 51.61 36.93 70.24
N ARG A 18 52.48 36.13 69.62
CA ARG A 18 52.20 34.70 69.39
C ARG A 18 53.40 33.81 69.74
N VAL A 19 53.24 33.18 70.90
CA VAL A 19 53.67 31.84 71.34
C VAL A 19 54.44 31.00 70.31
N ASN A 20 55.65 30.59 70.70
CA ASN A 20 56.46 29.58 70.03
C ASN A 20 55.71 28.24 69.97
N ALA A 21 55.29 27.84 68.77
CA ALA A 21 55.04 26.44 68.43
C ALA A 21 56.28 25.93 67.70
N VAL A 22 56.92 24.91 68.26
CA VAL A 22 58.05 24.21 67.66
C VAL A 22 57.58 23.57 66.36
N THR A 23 58.00 24.13 65.23
CA THR A 23 57.90 23.50 63.91
C THR A 23 59.00 22.46 63.79
N GLU A 24 58.65 21.18 63.67
CA GLU A 24 59.54 20.22 63.02
C GLU A 24 59.90 20.77 61.65
N GLU A 25 61.19 21.04 61.42
CA GLU A 25 61.71 21.39 60.11
C GLU A 25 61.42 20.23 59.15
N ILE A 26 60.58 20.49 58.16
CA ILE A 26 60.50 19.66 56.96
C ILE A 26 61.86 19.81 56.28
N LEU A 27 62.72 18.80 56.41
CA LEU A 27 63.92 18.63 55.61
C LEU A 27 63.49 18.55 54.15
N VAL A 28 63.50 19.70 53.47
CA VAL A 28 63.35 19.77 52.02
C VAL A 28 64.66 19.25 51.44
N ASP A 29 64.62 18.03 50.91
CA ASP A 29 65.71 17.43 50.18
C ASP A 29 66.02 18.27 48.94
N SER A 30 67.29 18.64 48.75
CA SER A 30 67.73 19.65 47.79
C SER A 30 67.93 19.13 46.36
N GLU A 31 67.49 17.90 46.07
CA GLU A 31 67.49 17.38 44.71
C GLU A 31 66.25 17.88 43.95
N THR A 32 66.46 18.73 42.95
CA THR A 32 65.41 19.11 42.00
C THR A 32 65.03 17.88 41.18
N TRP A 33 64.06 17.11 41.65
CA TRP A 33 63.59 15.93 40.94
C TRP A 33 63.07 16.31 39.55
N GLY A 34 63.49 15.55 38.54
CA GLY A 34 62.83 15.58 37.24
C GLY A 34 61.36 15.17 37.35
N THR A 35 60.51 15.59 36.42
CA THR A 35 59.08 15.21 36.43
C THR A 35 58.89 13.69 36.46
N ARG A 36 59.77 12.94 35.79
CA ARG A 36 59.75 11.48 35.79
C ARG A 36 60.13 10.90 37.16
N GLU A 37 61.21 11.38 37.77
CA GLU A 37 61.69 10.94 39.09
C GLU A 37 60.65 11.20 40.19
N LEU A 38 60.00 12.37 40.17
CA LEU A 38 58.90 12.68 41.08
C LEU A 38 57.74 11.68 40.94
N LEU A 39 57.34 11.38 39.70
CA LEU A 39 56.25 10.44 39.44
C LEU A 39 56.61 9.00 39.80
N GLU A 40 57.86 8.61 39.61
CA GLU A 40 58.39 7.32 40.03
C GLU A 40 58.36 7.18 41.56
N VAL A 41 58.81 8.20 42.29
CA VAL A 41 58.74 8.22 43.75
C VAL A 41 57.29 8.14 44.24
N ILE A 42 56.37 8.88 43.61
CA ILE A 42 54.95 8.81 43.95
C ILE A 42 54.40 7.39 43.68
N ALA A 43 54.69 6.81 42.51
CA ALA A 43 54.20 5.50 42.13
C ALA A 43 54.74 4.37 43.03
N SER A 44 56.01 4.43 43.44
CA SER A 44 56.67 3.44 44.31
C SER A 44 56.05 3.31 45.71
N ARG A 45 55.27 4.32 46.14
CA ARG A 45 54.48 4.28 47.39
C ARG A 45 53.29 3.34 47.29
N PHE A 46 52.72 3.18 46.09
CA PHE A 46 51.50 2.41 45.86
C PHE A 46 51.77 1.05 45.19
N PHE A 47 52.84 0.95 44.41
CA PHE A 47 53.21 -0.22 43.62
C PHE A 47 54.66 -0.63 43.84
N ASP A 48 54.96 -1.92 43.65
CA ASP A 48 56.32 -2.39 43.43
C ASP A 48 56.63 -2.23 41.94
N LEU A 49 57.60 -1.35 41.62
CA LEU A 49 57.94 -0.96 40.26
C LEU A 49 58.93 -1.96 39.62
N GLY A 50 58.63 -2.40 38.40
CA GLY A 50 59.45 -3.26 37.56
C GLY A 50 60.14 -2.47 36.44
N ASN A 51 60.21 -3.04 35.24
CA ASN A 51 60.87 -2.40 34.11
C ASN A 51 60.10 -1.16 33.63
N GLU A 52 60.82 -0.25 32.97
CA GLU A 52 60.21 0.91 32.31
C GLU A 52 59.36 0.47 31.11
N GLY A 53 58.16 1.06 30.98
CA GLY A 53 57.26 0.80 29.87
C GLY A 53 57.62 1.59 28.60
N ALA A 54 56.87 1.33 27.53
CA ALA A 54 57.12 1.92 26.20
C ALA A 54 56.80 3.42 26.11
N TYR A 55 55.99 3.95 27.04
CA TYR A 55 55.56 5.35 27.06
C TYR A 55 56.30 6.17 28.12
N PRO A 56 56.46 7.49 27.93
CA PRO A 56 57.00 8.36 28.97
C PRO A 56 56.15 8.28 30.25
N ASN A 57 56.80 8.16 31.42
CA ASN A 57 56.15 7.96 32.72
C ASN A 57 55.29 6.68 32.79
N SER A 58 55.85 5.57 32.31
CA SER A 58 55.23 4.24 32.44
C SER A 58 56.19 3.20 33.03
N TRP A 59 55.65 2.30 33.85
CA TRP A 59 56.39 1.24 34.55
C TRP A 59 55.54 -0.02 34.67
N GLU A 60 56.16 -1.20 34.60
CA GLU A 60 55.55 -2.44 35.06
C GLU A 60 55.28 -2.34 36.57
N VAL A 61 54.10 -2.75 37.01
CA VAL A 61 53.69 -2.62 38.43
C VAL A 61 53.18 -3.93 39.01
N GLN A 62 53.49 -4.16 40.27
CA GLN A 62 52.84 -5.18 41.10
C GLN A 62 52.20 -4.56 42.33
N GLY A 63 51.12 -5.17 42.80
CA GLY A 63 50.37 -4.69 43.96
C GLY A 63 51.16 -4.87 45.25
N LYS A 64 51.43 -3.76 45.95
CA LYS A 64 52.16 -3.78 47.22
C LYS A 64 51.25 -4.19 48.39
N GLU A 65 51.80 -4.95 49.34
CA GLU A 65 51.12 -5.41 50.58
C GLU A 65 49.91 -6.34 50.38
N GLY A 66 49.88 -7.13 49.29
CA GLY A 66 48.83 -8.13 49.05
C GLY A 66 47.46 -7.57 48.62
N LEU A 67 47.38 -6.26 48.31
CA LEU A 67 46.21 -5.64 47.70
C LEU A 67 46.29 -5.72 46.16
N GLY A 68 45.13 -5.83 45.51
CA GLY A 68 45.03 -5.89 44.05
C GLY A 68 45.50 -4.60 43.37
N VAL A 69 46.06 -4.74 42.16
CA VAL A 69 46.67 -3.64 41.38
C VAL A 69 45.65 -2.51 41.11
N GLY A 70 44.39 -2.83 40.81
CA GLY A 70 43.33 -1.84 40.56
C GLY A 70 42.91 -1.02 41.79
N GLU A 71 42.88 -1.62 42.99
CA GLU A 71 42.57 -0.87 44.22
C GLU A 71 43.67 0.14 44.57
N ARG A 72 44.92 -0.20 44.27
CA ARG A 72 46.06 0.72 44.40
C ARG A 72 46.00 1.83 43.37
N LEU A 73 45.55 1.55 42.14
CA LEU A 73 45.34 2.56 41.11
C LEU A 73 44.33 3.62 41.56
N LEU A 74 43.21 3.20 42.19
CA LEU A 74 42.22 4.13 42.73
C LEU A 74 42.85 5.10 43.75
N LYS A 75 43.65 4.56 44.69
CA LYS A 75 44.35 5.37 45.71
C LYS A 75 45.40 6.30 45.11
N LEU A 76 46.13 5.82 44.09
CA LEU A 76 47.09 6.64 43.34
C LEU A 76 46.36 7.79 42.63
N ASN A 77 45.24 7.52 41.95
CA ASN A 77 44.48 8.53 41.23
C ASN A 77 43.88 9.60 42.16
N MET A 78 43.44 9.23 43.37
CA MET A 78 43.05 10.22 44.39
C MET A 78 44.21 11.14 44.80
N HIS A 79 45.45 10.66 44.75
CA HIS A 79 46.64 11.47 45.03
C HIS A 79 47.07 12.33 43.83
N LEU A 80 46.90 11.82 42.60
CA LEU A 80 47.28 12.49 41.35
C LEU A 80 46.27 13.55 40.89
N GLU A 81 44.99 13.41 41.25
CA GLU A 81 43.90 14.31 40.83
C GLU A 81 44.17 15.80 41.14
N PRO A 82 44.64 16.21 42.34
CA PRO A 82 44.98 17.61 42.63
C PRO A 82 46.13 18.15 41.77
N MET A 83 46.97 17.27 41.22
CA MET A 83 48.10 17.63 40.34
C MET A 83 47.70 17.71 38.86
N GLY A 84 46.43 17.45 38.53
CA GLY A 84 45.95 17.40 37.14
C GLY A 84 46.44 16.17 36.38
N LEU A 85 46.84 15.12 37.10
CA LEU A 85 47.40 13.88 36.55
C LEU A 85 46.46 12.69 36.83
N ILE A 86 46.58 11.66 36.00
CA ILE A 86 45.81 10.43 36.15
C ILE A 86 46.63 9.24 35.68
N GLY A 87 46.60 8.17 36.47
CA GLY A 87 47.19 6.88 36.16
C GLY A 87 46.19 5.96 35.45
N SER A 88 46.69 5.20 34.49
CA SER A 88 45.98 4.10 33.82
C SER A 88 46.82 2.82 33.85
N LEU A 89 46.17 1.66 33.90
CA LEU A 89 46.76 0.32 33.81
C LEU A 89 46.40 -0.32 32.47
N GLU A 90 47.41 -0.77 31.74
CA GLU A 90 47.26 -1.53 30.51
C GLU A 90 47.06 -3.03 30.78
N ASP A 91 46.40 -3.69 29.82
CA ASP A 91 46.13 -5.14 29.84
C ASP A 91 47.37 -5.95 29.42
N SER A 92 48.40 -5.92 30.26
CA SER A 92 49.64 -6.69 30.10
C SER A 92 49.96 -7.54 31.33
N ASN A 93 50.84 -8.52 31.18
CA ASN A 93 51.31 -9.37 32.28
C ASN A 93 52.85 -9.40 32.29
N PRO A 94 53.53 -8.66 33.19
CA PRO A 94 52.99 -7.82 34.26
C PRO A 94 52.27 -6.56 33.74
N PRO A 95 51.33 -5.96 34.50
CA PRO A 95 50.58 -4.79 34.06
C PRO A 95 51.48 -3.55 34.01
N VAL A 96 51.34 -2.75 32.95
CA VAL A 96 52.06 -1.48 32.80
C VAL A 96 51.16 -0.33 33.23
N MET A 97 51.65 0.49 34.17
CA MET A 97 50.98 1.69 34.66
C MET A 97 51.58 2.91 33.99
N THR A 98 50.74 3.76 33.43
CA THR A 98 51.11 4.98 32.72
C THR A 98 50.47 6.19 33.39
N ILE A 99 51.25 7.23 33.71
CA ILE A 99 50.73 8.48 34.27
C ILE A 99 50.68 9.56 33.19
N SER A 100 49.48 10.09 32.96
CA SER A 100 49.19 11.10 31.95
C SER A 100 48.49 12.32 32.56
N ARG A 101 48.36 13.41 31.80
CA ARG A 101 47.53 14.55 32.20
C ARG A 101 46.06 14.20 32.03
N ILE A 102 45.23 14.65 32.96
CA ILE A 102 43.78 14.55 32.82
C ILE A 102 43.39 15.26 31.51
N PRO A 103 42.67 14.59 30.59
CA PRO A 103 42.18 15.24 29.38
C PRO A 103 41.30 16.42 29.79
N MET A 104 41.61 17.61 29.28
CA MET A 104 40.79 18.79 29.55
C MET A 104 39.41 18.56 28.95
N GLY A 105 38.43 18.25 29.80
CA GLY A 105 37.06 18.02 29.37
C GLY A 105 36.48 19.28 28.75
N SER A 106 36.36 19.30 27.42
CA SER A 106 35.57 20.34 26.74
C SER A 106 34.09 20.03 27.02
N SER A 107 33.43 20.85 27.84
CA SER A 107 31.97 20.85 27.86
C SER A 107 31.49 21.25 26.48
N VAL A 108 30.70 20.40 25.84
CA VAL A 108 30.14 20.70 24.50
C VAL A 108 29.15 21.85 24.63
N MET A 109 28.44 21.91 25.75
CA MET A 109 27.39 22.89 26.00
C MET A 109 27.35 23.29 27.49
N ARG A 110 27.16 24.59 27.77
CA ARG A 110 26.90 25.08 29.14
C ARG A 110 25.49 24.67 29.57
N GLY A 111 25.26 24.52 30.88
CA GLY A 111 23.96 24.07 31.42
C GLY A 111 22.77 24.95 31.00
N THR A 112 22.94 26.27 30.92
CA THR A 112 21.89 27.19 30.44
C THR A 112 21.58 27.02 28.96
N GLN A 113 22.61 26.83 28.13
CA GLN A 113 22.46 26.53 26.71
C GLN A 113 21.74 25.19 26.51
N GLN A 114 22.03 24.21 27.36
CA GLN A 114 21.34 22.92 27.34
C GLN A 114 19.85 23.08 27.63
N VAL A 115 19.47 23.82 28.68
CA VAL A 115 18.05 24.10 28.96
C VAL A 115 17.38 24.83 27.79
N ALA A 116 18.05 25.81 27.19
CA ALA A 116 17.53 26.50 26.01
C ALA A 116 17.32 25.53 24.82
N LEU A 117 18.26 24.61 24.59
CA LEU A 117 18.12 23.57 23.57
C LEU A 117 16.93 22.66 23.85
N TRP A 118 16.74 22.23 25.10
CA TRP A 118 15.57 21.42 25.50
C TRP A 118 14.26 22.14 25.21
N VAL A 119 14.16 23.44 25.51
CA VAL A 119 12.95 24.24 25.21
C VAL A 119 12.70 24.35 23.71
N VAL A 120 13.74 24.63 22.92
CA VAL A 120 13.63 24.71 21.45
C VAL A 120 13.22 23.36 20.85
N MET A 121 13.83 22.27 21.32
CA MET A 121 13.49 20.92 20.87
C MET A 121 12.08 20.52 21.27
N ALA A 122 11.60 20.92 22.45
CA ALA A 122 10.19 20.74 22.83
C ALA A 122 9.24 21.50 21.88
N GLY A 123 9.62 22.72 21.46
CA GLY A 123 8.90 23.49 20.45
C GLY A 123 8.77 22.73 19.13
N PHE A 124 9.89 22.25 18.58
CA PHE A 124 9.86 21.45 17.35
C PHE A 124 9.07 20.13 17.49
N MET A 125 9.19 19.44 18.62
CA MET A 125 8.37 18.24 18.88
C MET A 125 6.87 18.57 18.90
N THR A 126 6.49 19.74 19.42
CA THR A 126 5.09 20.15 19.45
C THR A 126 4.57 20.44 18.05
N LEU A 127 5.38 21.00 17.16
CA LEU A 127 5.01 21.16 15.75
C LEU A 127 4.82 19.80 15.05
N VAL A 128 5.68 18.82 15.34
CA VAL A 128 5.51 17.44 14.81
C VAL A 128 4.22 16.80 15.34
N GLY A 129 3.92 16.96 16.63
CA GLY A 129 2.67 16.43 17.19
C GLY A 129 1.43 17.16 16.68
N GLU A 130 1.53 18.45 16.35
CA GLU A 130 0.43 19.25 15.80
C GLU A 130 0.03 18.73 14.43
N TYR A 131 1.00 18.37 13.58
CA TYR A 131 0.75 17.69 12.32
C TYR A 131 -0.12 16.44 12.50
N TRP A 132 0.22 15.54 13.44
CA TRP A 132 -0.56 14.33 13.70
C TRP A 132 -1.93 14.57 14.30
N VAL A 133 -2.06 15.61 15.15
CA VAL A 133 -3.36 15.99 15.73
C VAL A 133 -4.30 16.56 14.68
N SER A 134 -3.76 17.34 13.74
CA SER A 134 -4.51 17.96 12.64
C SER A 134 -4.95 16.93 11.59
N GLU A 135 -4.05 16.01 11.20
CA GLU A 135 -4.32 15.00 10.16
C GLU A 135 -5.49 14.08 10.50
N TYR A 136 -5.62 13.68 11.78
CA TYR A 136 -6.63 12.73 12.24
C TYR A 136 -7.77 13.38 13.04
N ASP A 137 -7.87 14.71 13.00
CA ASP A 137 -8.90 15.54 13.66
C ASP A 137 -9.21 15.13 15.12
N TYR A 138 -8.17 14.99 15.94
CA TYR A 138 -8.36 14.80 17.39
C TYR A 138 -8.83 16.09 18.11
N GLY A 139 -9.12 17.16 17.36
CA GLY A 139 -9.39 18.53 17.82
C GLY A 139 -10.79 18.77 18.44
N GLY A 140 -11.68 17.78 18.45
CA GLY A 140 -13.08 17.92 18.92
C GLY A 140 -13.27 18.26 20.41
N SER A 141 -12.21 18.31 21.21
CA SER A 141 -12.27 18.47 22.68
C SER A 141 -12.28 19.92 23.20
N GLY A 142 -12.30 20.92 22.32
CA GLY A 142 -12.29 22.35 22.68
C GLY A 142 -10.93 22.87 23.19
N ILE A 143 -9.90 22.02 23.20
CA ILE A 143 -8.49 22.37 23.38
C ILE A 143 -7.87 22.59 22.00
N SER A 144 -7.00 23.59 21.83
CA SER A 144 -6.32 23.80 20.55
C SER A 144 -5.45 22.60 20.16
N GLU A 145 -5.30 22.36 18.86
CA GLU A 145 -4.44 21.29 18.31
C GLU A 145 -3.03 21.33 18.88
N PHE A 146 -2.46 22.54 18.99
CA PHE A 146 -1.18 22.80 19.65
C PHE A 146 -1.14 22.32 21.11
N GLY A 147 -2.22 22.54 21.87
CA GLY A 147 -2.32 22.11 23.26
C GLY A 147 -2.37 20.59 23.38
N LEU A 148 -3.19 19.93 22.55
CA LEU A 148 -3.29 18.48 22.50
C LEU A 148 -1.95 17.84 22.11
N SER A 149 -1.28 18.39 21.09
CA SER A 149 0.07 17.98 20.69
C SER A 149 1.07 18.07 21.84
N PHE A 150 1.07 19.20 22.58
CA PHE A 150 1.98 19.37 23.70
C PHE A 150 1.79 18.30 24.78
N PHE A 151 0.54 18.00 25.14
CA PHE A 151 0.22 17.02 26.19
C PHE A 151 0.41 15.57 25.75
N PHE A 152 0.00 15.21 24.54
CA PHE A 152 -0.04 13.82 24.08
C PHE A 152 1.19 13.39 23.28
N PHE A 153 1.97 14.33 22.73
CA PHE A 153 3.18 14.00 21.98
C PHE A 153 4.45 14.51 22.68
N THR A 154 4.55 15.82 22.94
CA THR A 154 5.79 16.43 23.44
C THR A 154 6.12 16.04 24.88
N VAL A 155 5.16 16.14 25.80
CA VAL A 155 5.38 15.84 27.23
C VAL A 155 5.83 14.39 27.45
N PRO A 156 5.19 13.34 26.86
CA PRO A 156 5.63 11.96 26.99
C PRO A 156 7.06 11.73 26.52
N VAL A 157 7.45 12.31 25.39
CA VAL A 157 8.82 12.20 24.87
C VAL A 157 9.82 12.86 25.80
N MET A 158 9.56 14.11 26.19
CA MET A 158 10.48 14.87 27.03
C MET A 158 10.62 14.26 28.42
N LEU A 159 9.54 13.74 29.00
CA LEU A 159 9.59 13.04 30.28
C LEU A 159 10.43 11.76 30.19
N SER A 160 10.27 10.97 29.13
CA SER A 160 11.03 9.74 28.89
C SER A 160 12.53 10.03 28.73
N LEU A 161 12.87 11.10 28.00
CA LEU A 161 14.25 11.54 27.83
C LEU A 161 14.87 12.08 29.12
N LEU A 162 14.10 12.85 29.90
CA LEU A 162 14.56 13.33 31.21
C LEU A 162 14.83 12.16 32.15
N LEU A 163 13.94 11.16 32.17
CA LEU A 163 14.13 9.94 32.94
C LEU A 163 15.39 9.20 32.51
N ALA A 164 15.58 8.98 31.21
CA ALA A 164 16.78 8.35 30.66
C ALA A 164 18.05 9.13 31.03
N SER A 165 18.01 10.46 30.92
CA SER A 165 19.12 11.33 31.31
C SER A 165 19.45 11.22 32.80
N TYR A 166 18.44 11.19 33.66
CA TYR A 166 18.64 11.13 35.10
C TYR A 166 19.17 9.76 35.52
N CYS A 167 18.62 8.67 34.96
CA CYS A 167 19.13 7.31 35.16
C CYS A 167 20.61 7.20 34.81
N ARG A 168 21.04 7.76 33.68
CA ARG A 168 22.46 7.78 33.27
C ARG A 168 23.34 8.48 34.31
N VAL A 169 22.93 9.67 34.77
CA VAL A 169 23.68 10.46 35.77
C VAL A 169 23.76 9.72 37.11
N VAL A 170 22.66 9.12 37.57
CA VAL A 170 22.62 8.34 38.81
C VAL A 170 23.55 7.13 38.73
N VAL A 171 23.55 6.41 37.62
CA VAL A 171 24.44 5.25 37.42
C VAL A 171 25.90 5.70 37.37
N ALA A 172 26.22 6.79 36.67
CA ALA A 172 27.57 7.33 36.60
C ALA A 172 28.12 7.77 37.96
N ARG A 173 27.31 8.44 38.77
CA ARG A 173 27.70 8.88 40.13
C ARG A 173 28.05 7.73 41.05
N LYS A 174 27.43 6.56 40.88
CA LYS A 174 27.78 5.34 41.66
C LYS A 174 29.21 4.87 41.42
N PHE A 175 29.82 5.26 40.30
CA PHE A 175 31.21 4.95 39.95
C PHE A 175 32.15 6.17 40.15
N GLY A 176 31.68 7.24 40.78
CA GLY A 176 32.48 8.46 40.99
C GLY A 176 32.69 9.30 39.72
N ILE A 177 31.86 9.12 38.70
CA ILE A 177 32.02 9.78 37.40
C ILE A 177 30.95 10.86 37.23
N GLU A 178 31.37 12.06 36.82
CA GLU A 178 30.46 13.11 36.42
C GLU A 178 30.15 13.06 34.92
N VAL A 179 29.10 12.32 34.58
CA VAL A 179 28.52 12.35 33.23
C VAL A 179 27.47 13.45 33.19
N GLY A 180 27.53 14.32 32.17
CA GLY A 180 26.53 15.38 31.97
C GLY A 180 25.19 14.84 31.47
N HIS A 181 24.19 15.71 31.39
CA HIS A 181 22.86 15.35 30.88
C HIS A 181 22.86 15.12 29.37
N ILE A 182 21.86 14.41 28.85
CA ILE A 182 21.63 14.28 27.41
C ILE A 182 20.65 15.34 26.91
N SER A 183 20.62 15.57 25.60
CA SER A 183 19.68 16.46 24.92
C SER A 183 19.16 15.79 23.65
N PRO A 184 17.86 15.91 23.33
CA PRO A 184 17.30 15.34 22.12
C PRO A 184 17.76 16.08 20.87
N ILE A 185 17.82 15.35 19.76
CA ILE A 185 17.92 15.88 18.40
C ILE A 185 16.57 15.61 17.73
N VAL A 186 15.89 16.69 17.33
CA VAL A 186 14.56 16.66 16.73
C VAL A 186 14.61 17.19 15.30
N PHE A 187 13.92 16.51 14.38
CA PHE A 187 13.73 16.99 13.01
C PHE A 187 12.24 17.24 12.73
N PRO A 188 11.86 18.44 12.25
CA PRO A 188 10.47 18.80 11.97
C PRO A 188 10.05 18.37 10.56
N ILE A 189 10.27 17.10 10.17
CA ILE A 189 9.94 16.59 8.83
C ILE A 189 9.18 15.26 8.97
N PRO A 190 7.86 15.32 9.25
CA PRO A 190 7.08 14.13 9.59
C PRO A 190 6.91 13.15 8.42
N THR A 191 6.98 13.62 7.17
CA THR A 191 6.80 12.79 5.96
C THR A 191 7.88 11.73 5.77
N TRP A 192 9.13 12.02 6.14
CA TRP A 192 10.23 11.05 6.04
C TRP A 192 10.56 10.37 7.37
N TRP A 193 10.29 11.05 8.48
CA TRP A 193 10.53 10.55 9.83
C TRP A 193 9.42 11.03 10.78
N PRO A 194 8.36 10.22 10.97
CA PRO A 194 7.14 10.67 11.64
C PRO A 194 7.31 10.88 13.15
N PHE A 195 8.39 10.36 13.72
CA PHE A 195 8.59 10.27 15.16
C PHE A 195 9.15 11.53 15.82
N GLY A 196 9.59 12.52 15.03
CA GLY A 196 10.19 13.77 15.50
C GLY A 196 11.61 13.62 16.09
N ILE A 197 11.87 12.60 16.91
CA ILE A 197 13.18 12.35 17.55
C ILE A 197 14.09 11.46 16.69
N VAL A 198 15.33 11.89 16.45
CA VAL A 198 16.29 11.13 15.62
C VAL A 198 17.48 10.62 16.43
N GLY A 199 17.85 11.32 17.50
CA GLY A 199 19.02 10.93 18.29
C GLY A 199 19.21 11.78 19.53
N LEU A 200 20.38 11.61 20.16
CA LEU A 200 20.73 12.24 21.44
C LEU A 200 22.15 12.81 21.38
N LEU A 201 22.35 13.95 22.05
CA LEU A 201 23.65 14.56 22.28
C LEU A 201 23.98 14.57 23.77
N GLY A 202 25.21 14.22 24.13
CA GLY A 202 25.71 14.35 25.50
C GLY A 202 26.27 15.75 25.76
N GLN A 203 26.04 16.28 26.96
CA GLN A 203 26.58 17.57 27.40
C GLN A 203 28.12 17.60 27.45
N ARG A 204 28.74 16.46 27.76
CA ARG A 204 30.19 16.26 27.75
C ARG A 204 30.55 15.23 26.67
N LYS A 205 31.69 15.40 26.00
CA LYS A 205 32.20 14.38 25.07
C LYS A 205 32.51 13.11 25.87
N PRO A 206 31.87 11.97 25.58
CA PRO A 206 32.08 10.75 26.36
C PRO A 206 33.53 10.27 26.30
N ASP A 207 34.20 10.55 25.19
CA ASP A 207 35.54 10.03 24.89
C ASP A 207 36.66 10.81 25.62
N LEU A 208 36.31 11.92 26.30
CA LEU A 208 37.23 12.68 27.16
C LEU A 208 36.98 12.41 28.65
N ILE A 209 36.04 11.54 29.00
CA ILE A 209 35.73 11.21 30.38
C ILE A 209 36.56 9.97 30.76
N PRO A 210 37.49 10.07 31.73
CA PRO A 210 38.22 8.91 32.22
C PRO A 210 37.29 8.00 33.01
N ILE A 211 37.11 6.76 32.56
CA ILE A 211 36.20 5.78 33.16
C ILE A 211 37.04 4.78 33.98
N PRO A 212 36.67 4.49 35.24
CA PRO A 212 37.50 3.70 36.14
C PRO A 212 37.71 2.27 35.66
N ASN A 213 36.67 1.61 35.11
CA ASN A 213 36.76 0.21 34.65
C ASN A 213 35.72 -0.10 33.56
N ARG A 214 35.90 -1.26 32.90
CA ARG A 214 34.98 -1.75 31.84
C ARG A 214 33.54 -1.91 32.34
N ARG A 215 33.33 -2.29 33.61
CA ARG A 215 31.99 -2.44 34.21
C ARG A 215 31.23 -1.11 34.29
N ALA A 216 31.92 -0.03 34.65
CA ALA A 216 31.32 1.31 34.73
C ALA A 216 30.89 1.79 33.35
N LEU A 217 31.75 1.62 32.33
CA LEU A 217 31.43 1.94 30.93
C LEU A 217 30.14 1.26 30.48
N GLY A 218 30.08 -0.08 30.59
CA GLY A 218 28.92 -0.85 30.16
C GLY A 218 27.63 -0.48 30.91
N SER A 219 27.71 -0.23 32.21
CA SER A 219 26.53 0.13 33.03
C SER A 219 25.96 1.52 32.67
N ILE A 220 26.82 2.49 32.37
CA ILE A 220 26.41 3.85 32.02
C ILE A 220 25.80 3.89 30.62
N GLU A 221 26.46 3.26 29.64
CA GLU A 221 26.06 3.34 28.23
C GLU A 221 24.77 2.55 27.95
N VAL A 222 24.53 1.44 28.65
CA VAL A 222 23.28 0.66 28.56
C VAL A 222 22.06 1.40 29.13
N SER A 223 22.26 2.32 30.07
CA SER A 223 21.15 2.92 30.82
C SER A 223 20.16 3.70 29.95
N VAL A 224 20.65 4.46 28.96
CA VAL A 224 19.80 5.29 28.10
C VAL A 224 19.00 4.45 27.10
N PRO A 225 19.62 3.56 26.28
CA PRO A 225 18.89 2.67 25.38
C PRO A 225 17.77 1.88 26.06
N ILE A 226 18.04 1.29 27.23
CA ILE A 226 17.05 0.53 28.00
C ILE A 226 15.85 1.40 28.36
N VAL A 227 16.10 2.56 28.98
CA VAL A 227 14.99 3.39 29.49
C VAL A 227 14.11 3.85 28.33
N LEU A 228 14.69 4.26 27.21
CA LEU A 228 13.95 4.70 26.02
C LEU A 228 13.15 3.55 25.39
N PHE A 229 13.76 2.36 25.29
CA PHE A 229 13.08 1.18 24.75
C PHE A 229 11.85 0.79 25.57
N PHE A 230 11.98 0.71 26.90
CA PHE A 230 10.86 0.35 27.77
C PHE A 230 9.82 1.46 27.89
N SER A 231 10.23 2.73 28.01
CA SER A 231 9.28 3.84 28.03
C SER A 231 8.52 3.94 26.71
N GLY A 232 9.22 3.75 25.59
CA GLY A 232 8.62 3.74 24.26
C GLY A 232 7.58 2.64 24.12
N SER A 233 7.93 1.40 24.49
CA SER A 233 7.02 0.26 24.43
C SER A 233 5.75 0.47 25.27
N ILE A 234 5.89 1.06 26.47
CA ILE A 234 4.74 1.39 27.35
C ILE A 234 3.86 2.47 26.70
N LEU A 235 4.46 3.52 26.14
CA LEU A 235 3.72 4.60 25.48
C LEU A 235 3.02 4.13 24.20
N THR A 236 3.62 3.21 23.44
CA THR A 236 2.97 2.59 22.27
C THR A 236 1.71 1.84 22.66
N ILE A 237 1.77 1.01 23.71
CA ILE A 237 0.59 0.29 24.23
C ILE A 237 -0.48 1.28 24.69
N PHE A 238 -0.09 2.31 25.45
CA PHE A 238 -1.03 3.32 25.92
C PHE A 238 -1.67 4.11 24.77
N GLY A 239 -0.90 4.46 23.73
CA GLY A 239 -1.42 5.09 22.52
C GLY A 239 -2.44 4.23 21.78
N LEU A 240 -2.16 2.93 21.63
CA LEU A 240 -3.10 1.98 21.01
C LEU A 240 -4.40 1.83 21.80
N MET A 241 -4.33 1.88 23.13
CA MET A 241 -5.52 1.87 23.99
C MET A 241 -6.38 3.13 23.83
N MET A 242 -5.77 4.28 23.51
CA MET A 242 -6.48 5.54 23.26
C MET A 242 -6.97 5.70 21.82
N THR A 243 -6.51 4.84 20.91
CA THR A 243 -6.86 4.92 19.49
C THR A 243 -8.19 4.22 19.22
N PRO A 244 -9.18 4.88 18.61
CA PRO A 244 -10.44 4.24 18.24
C PRO A 244 -10.23 3.23 17.10
N SER A 245 -11.08 2.21 17.03
CA SER A 245 -11.06 1.23 15.92
C SER A 245 -11.83 1.70 14.69
N ASP A 246 -12.61 2.77 14.81
CA ASP A 246 -13.35 3.36 13.69
C ASP A 246 -12.48 4.43 13.01
N PRO A 247 -12.46 4.51 11.68
CA PRO A 247 -11.62 5.46 10.95
C PRO A 247 -12.05 6.91 11.23
N PRO A 248 -11.10 7.84 11.43
CA PRO A 248 -11.41 9.27 11.48
C PRO A 248 -11.86 9.77 10.08
N GLY A 249 -12.35 11.01 10.01
CA GLY A 249 -12.72 11.66 8.74
C GLY A 249 -11.48 12.01 7.91
N LEU A 250 -10.85 11.01 7.29
CA LEU A 250 -9.61 11.17 6.53
C LEU A 250 -9.87 12.00 5.26
N THR A 251 -9.00 12.99 5.03
CA THR A 251 -8.98 13.79 3.81
C THR A 251 -7.81 13.43 2.90
N SER A 252 -6.84 12.67 3.42
CA SER A 252 -5.63 12.25 2.74
C SER A 252 -5.23 10.82 3.15
N ALA A 253 -4.22 10.26 2.48
CA ALA A 253 -3.72 8.92 2.76
C ALA A 253 -3.15 8.82 4.19
N PRO A 254 -3.69 7.92 5.05
CA PRO A 254 -3.20 7.77 6.41
C PRO A 254 -1.80 7.13 6.43
N THR A 255 -1.03 7.47 7.47
CA THR A 255 0.26 6.85 7.74
C THR A 255 0.08 5.66 8.67
N VAL A 256 0.35 4.46 8.17
CA VAL A 256 0.35 3.22 8.95
C VAL A 256 1.66 3.06 9.69
N PHE A 257 1.58 2.78 10.99
CA PHE A 257 2.75 2.54 11.85
C PHE A 257 2.95 1.05 12.13
N ASP A 258 4.20 0.65 12.29
CA ASP A 258 4.54 -0.70 12.75
C ASP A 258 5.15 -0.65 14.16
N THR A 259 4.94 -1.71 14.94
CA THR A 259 5.44 -1.82 16.31
C THR A 259 6.72 -2.66 16.37
N ASN A 260 7.39 -2.68 17.52
CA ASN A 260 8.43 -3.67 17.75
C ASN A 260 7.81 -5.05 18.05
N LEU A 261 8.58 -6.11 17.86
CA LEU A 261 8.10 -7.50 18.00
C LEU A 261 7.42 -7.79 19.35
N ILE A 262 7.96 -7.29 20.48
CA ILE A 262 7.34 -7.50 21.80
C ILE A 262 6.01 -6.76 21.87
N THR A 263 5.99 -5.48 21.51
CA THR A 263 4.79 -4.66 21.61
C THR A 263 3.70 -5.23 20.72
N GLY A 264 4.01 -5.61 19.49
CA GLY A 264 3.05 -6.25 18.58
C GLY A 264 2.46 -7.52 19.18
N TYR A 265 3.30 -8.44 19.69
CA TYR A 265 2.81 -9.68 20.31
C TYR A 265 1.94 -9.44 21.55
N LEU A 266 2.35 -8.51 22.42
CA LEU A 266 1.59 -8.17 23.63
C LEU A 266 0.24 -7.52 23.29
N VAL A 267 0.23 -6.62 22.31
CA VAL A 267 -0.98 -5.94 21.82
C VAL A 267 -1.92 -6.95 21.20
N GLU A 268 -1.45 -7.82 20.32
CA GLU A 268 -2.27 -8.85 19.67
C GLU A 268 -2.92 -9.79 20.70
N SER A 269 -2.15 -10.20 21.72
CA SER A 269 -2.68 -11.03 22.80
C SER A 269 -3.73 -10.34 23.69
N TRP A 270 -3.76 -9.00 23.74
CA TRP A 270 -4.64 -8.24 24.64
C TRP A 270 -5.84 -7.60 23.91
N ILE A 271 -5.60 -7.03 22.73
CA ILE A 271 -6.56 -6.25 21.93
C ILE A 271 -7.15 -7.09 20.78
N GLY A 272 -6.54 -8.23 20.44
CA GLY A 272 -6.93 -9.06 19.30
C GLY A 272 -6.62 -8.38 17.96
N GLY A 273 -7.25 -8.86 16.89
CA GLY A 273 -6.99 -8.41 15.51
C GLY A 273 -7.38 -6.95 15.19
N GLU A 274 -7.94 -6.19 16.13
CA GLU A 274 -8.15 -4.73 15.96
C GLU A 274 -6.84 -3.93 16.03
N SER A 275 -5.74 -4.56 16.43
CA SER A 275 -4.41 -3.93 16.56
C SER A 275 -3.94 -3.31 15.24
N GLU A 276 -4.13 -4.05 14.14
CA GLU A 276 -3.72 -3.64 12.79
C GLU A 276 -4.52 -2.42 12.28
N ILE A 277 -5.82 -2.36 12.59
CA ILE A 277 -6.69 -1.24 12.23
C ILE A 277 -6.24 0.03 12.96
N ARG A 278 -6.03 -0.06 14.29
CA ARG A 278 -5.65 1.10 15.11
C ARG A 278 -4.26 1.65 14.79
N LEU A 279 -3.38 0.85 14.19
CA LEU A 279 -2.06 1.31 13.77
C LEU A 279 -2.08 2.25 12.56
N GLN A 280 -3.21 2.31 11.84
CA GLN A 280 -3.37 3.14 10.64
C GLN A 280 -3.63 4.62 10.98
N TRP A 281 -4.16 4.92 12.17
CA TRP A 281 -4.34 6.28 12.71
C TRP A 281 -3.96 6.30 14.19
N LEU A 282 -2.72 5.90 14.47
CA LEU A 282 -2.24 5.76 15.84
C LEU A 282 -2.26 7.11 16.58
N HIS A 283 -2.82 7.11 17.79
CA HIS A 283 -2.83 8.29 18.66
C HIS A 283 -1.39 8.86 18.86
N PRO A 284 -1.18 10.19 18.95
CA PRO A 284 0.16 10.80 19.01
C PRO A 284 1.08 10.21 20.08
N THR A 285 0.54 9.87 21.27
CA THR A 285 1.30 9.19 22.33
C THR A 285 1.92 7.86 21.87
N GLY A 286 1.19 7.12 21.03
CA GLY A 286 1.65 5.86 20.46
C GLY A 286 2.76 6.06 19.44
N ILE A 287 2.62 7.06 18.56
CA ILE A 287 3.65 7.46 17.57
C ILE A 287 4.95 7.83 18.30
N ALA A 288 4.84 8.65 19.35
CA ALA A 288 5.96 8.98 20.24
C ALA A 288 6.61 7.73 20.86
N GLY A 289 5.81 6.76 21.30
CA GLY A 289 6.28 5.50 21.85
C GLY A 289 7.07 4.64 20.85
N VAL A 290 6.57 4.53 19.61
CA VAL A 290 7.26 3.82 18.52
C VAL A 290 8.61 4.49 18.25
N GLY A 291 8.61 5.83 18.14
CA GLY A 291 9.82 6.63 17.95
C GLY A 291 10.89 6.41 19.02
N LEU A 292 10.51 6.48 20.30
CA LEU A 292 11.41 6.26 21.43
C LEU A 292 11.99 4.84 21.43
N SER A 293 11.17 3.85 21.08
CA SER A 293 11.61 2.45 20.98
C SER A 293 12.64 2.26 19.86
N ILE A 294 12.38 2.84 18.69
CA ILE A 294 13.31 2.82 17.54
C ILE A 294 14.63 3.50 17.87
N VAL A 295 14.60 4.68 18.51
CA VAL A 295 15.82 5.39 18.92
C VAL A 295 16.57 4.62 20.01
N GLY A 296 15.86 4.06 21.00
CA GLY A 296 16.45 3.21 22.03
C GLY A 296 17.15 1.99 21.44
N TRP A 297 16.51 1.32 20.49
CA TRP A 297 17.07 0.20 19.73
C TRP A 297 18.29 0.63 18.91
N GLY A 298 18.18 1.72 18.14
CA GLY A 298 19.27 2.23 17.29
C GLY A 298 20.52 2.60 18.08
N LEU A 299 20.36 3.16 19.30
CA LEU A 299 21.48 3.48 20.19
C LEU A 299 22.19 2.24 20.74
N MET A 300 21.55 1.07 20.74
CA MET A 300 22.15 -0.20 21.15
C MET A 300 22.95 -0.87 20.03
N LEU A 301 22.81 -0.41 18.78
CA LEU A 301 23.59 -0.95 17.67
C LEU A 301 25.10 -0.70 17.87
N PRO A 302 25.97 -1.64 17.46
CA PRO A 302 27.41 -1.51 17.57
C PRO A 302 27.98 -0.58 16.48
N ILE A 303 27.47 0.66 16.46
CA ILE A 303 27.90 1.72 15.54
C ILE A 303 28.84 2.66 16.29
N PRO A 304 30.05 2.93 15.76
CA PRO A 304 31.02 3.76 16.46
C PRO A 304 30.47 5.12 16.91
N GLY A 305 30.74 5.48 18.17
CA GLY A 305 30.24 6.73 18.78
C GLY A 305 28.85 6.62 19.42
N LEU A 306 28.06 5.60 19.09
CA LEU A 306 26.82 5.27 19.79
C LEU A 306 27.10 4.48 21.09
N PRO A 307 26.15 4.47 22.05
CA PRO A 307 26.29 3.70 23.29
C PRO A 307 26.53 2.20 23.07
N GLY A 308 25.94 1.59 22.04
CA GLY A 308 26.11 0.17 21.72
C GLY A 308 27.54 -0.23 21.35
N ASP A 309 28.28 0.61 20.62
CA ASP A 309 29.70 0.36 20.33
C ASP A 309 30.56 0.53 21.59
N ARG A 310 30.27 1.51 22.43
CA ARG A 310 30.94 1.66 23.74
C ARG A 310 30.65 0.48 24.68
N LEU A 311 29.46 -0.10 24.60
CA LEU A 311 29.13 -1.34 25.29
C LEU A 311 29.96 -2.51 24.75
N LEU A 312 30.18 -2.59 23.43
CA LEU A 312 31.05 -3.58 22.83
C LEU A 312 32.49 -3.46 23.34
N HIS A 313 33.01 -2.22 23.46
CA HIS A 313 34.30 -1.92 24.10
C HIS A 313 34.36 -2.36 25.56
N ALA A 314 33.26 -2.27 26.31
CA ALA A 314 33.19 -2.79 27.67
C ALA A 314 33.22 -4.33 27.73
N ILE A 315 32.59 -5.01 26.76
CA ILE A 315 32.45 -6.49 26.72
C ILE A 315 33.73 -7.17 26.26
N ILE A 316 34.31 -6.71 25.15
CA ILE A 316 35.50 -7.30 24.52
C ILE A 316 36.77 -6.74 25.18
N GLY A 317 36.84 -5.42 25.32
CA GLY A 317 38.04 -4.72 25.81
C GLY A 317 38.65 -3.82 24.74
N PRO A 318 39.13 -2.60 25.09
CA PRO A 318 39.76 -1.70 24.13
C PRO A 318 41.01 -2.29 23.46
N SER A 319 41.87 -2.97 24.23
CA SER A 319 43.10 -3.63 23.76
C SER A 319 42.80 -4.71 22.71
N GLU A 320 41.86 -5.60 22.99
CA GLU A 320 41.42 -6.66 22.08
C GLU A 320 40.73 -6.10 20.82
N MET A 321 39.96 -5.01 20.94
CA MET A 321 39.33 -4.34 19.79
C MET A 321 40.34 -3.64 18.86
N ARG A 322 41.56 -3.38 19.33
CA ARG A 322 42.69 -2.84 18.53
C ARG A 322 43.47 -3.92 17.77
N GLN A 323 43.24 -5.20 18.08
CA GLN A 323 43.92 -6.27 17.36
C GLN A 323 43.41 -6.35 15.91
N GLY A 324 44.32 -6.46 14.94
CA GLY A 324 43.94 -6.44 13.52
C GLY A 324 42.93 -7.52 13.13
N SER A 325 42.98 -8.69 13.78
CA SER A 325 42.05 -9.81 13.55
C SER A 325 40.60 -9.46 13.93
N THR A 326 40.38 -8.94 15.14
CA THR A 326 39.05 -8.58 15.65
C THR A 326 38.48 -7.37 14.92
N GLN A 327 39.32 -6.38 14.61
CA GLN A 327 38.92 -5.23 13.81
C GLN A 327 38.44 -5.65 12.41
N THR A 328 39.17 -6.56 11.75
CA THR A 328 38.81 -7.11 10.44
C THR A 328 37.53 -7.95 10.52
N SER A 329 37.36 -8.75 11.57
CA SER A 329 36.14 -9.55 11.77
C SER A 329 34.89 -8.68 11.96
N ILE A 330 34.93 -7.68 12.86
CA ILE A 330 33.82 -6.74 13.07
C ILE A 330 33.53 -5.99 11.78
N PHE A 331 34.57 -5.60 11.05
CA PHE A 331 34.45 -4.94 9.76
C PHE A 331 33.69 -5.81 8.74
N LEU A 332 34.07 -7.08 8.57
CA LEU A 332 33.39 -7.99 7.65
C LEU A 332 31.93 -8.24 8.05
N ILE A 333 31.63 -8.33 9.35
CA ILE A 333 30.26 -8.46 9.86
C ILE A 333 29.43 -7.23 9.52
N VAL A 334 29.94 -6.02 9.78
CA VAL A 334 29.24 -4.76 9.46
C VAL A 334 29.02 -4.64 7.96
N LEU A 335 30.00 -5.01 7.14
CA LEU A 335 29.86 -5.02 5.68
C LEU A 335 28.80 -6.02 5.21
N PHE A 336 28.76 -7.22 5.78
CA PHE A 336 27.73 -8.22 5.47
C PHE A 336 26.33 -7.72 5.82
N VAL A 337 26.15 -7.16 7.03
CA VAL A 337 24.89 -6.56 7.47
C VAL A 337 24.50 -5.39 6.56
N MET A 338 25.46 -4.56 6.16
CA MET A 338 25.22 -3.46 5.22
C MET A 338 24.68 -3.99 3.88
N VAL A 339 25.36 -4.95 3.25
CA VAL A 339 24.91 -5.55 1.98
C VAL A 339 23.52 -6.15 2.11
N PHE A 340 23.25 -6.83 3.22
CA PHE A 340 21.91 -7.38 3.50
C PHE A 340 20.85 -6.27 3.59
N VAL A 341 21.10 -5.21 4.37
CA VAL A 341 20.17 -4.07 4.50
C VAL A 341 19.95 -3.39 3.15
N PHE A 342 20.99 -3.15 2.35
CA PHE A 342 20.81 -2.55 1.01
C PHE A 342 20.02 -3.45 0.06
N ALA A 343 20.08 -4.77 0.22
CA ALA A 343 19.33 -5.72 -0.61
C ALA A 343 17.85 -5.85 -0.19
N THR A 344 17.52 -5.67 1.09
CA THR A 344 16.18 -5.96 1.63
C THR A 344 15.41 -4.74 2.12
N ALA A 345 16.07 -3.62 2.43
CA ALA A 345 15.42 -2.47 3.04
C ALA A 345 14.59 -1.69 2.02
N LYS A 346 13.29 -1.56 2.34
CA LYS A 346 12.35 -0.71 1.60
C LYS A 346 12.25 0.70 2.18
N TRP A 347 12.79 0.92 3.40
CA TRP A 347 12.69 2.18 4.12
C TRP A 347 14.04 2.92 4.17
N THR A 348 14.09 4.12 3.60
CA THR A 348 15.31 4.91 3.41
C THR A 348 16.12 5.19 4.69
N PRO A 349 15.50 5.44 5.87
CA PRO A 349 16.27 5.63 7.11
C PRO A 349 17.13 4.44 7.51
N TRP A 350 16.72 3.19 7.20
CA TRP A 350 17.57 2.01 7.44
C TRP A 350 18.83 2.02 6.57
N ILE A 351 18.68 2.44 5.32
CA ILE A 351 19.80 2.60 4.39
C ILE A 351 20.77 3.67 4.90
N PHE A 352 20.25 4.81 5.36
CA PHE A 352 21.07 5.89 5.93
C PHE A 352 21.84 5.42 7.17
N LEU A 353 21.18 4.70 8.08
CA LEU A 353 21.79 4.16 9.28
C LEU A 353 22.90 3.15 8.96
N ALA A 354 22.65 2.23 8.02
CA ALA A 354 23.66 1.26 7.56
C ALA A 354 24.86 1.95 6.89
N PHE A 355 24.60 2.99 6.08
CA PHE A 355 25.66 3.80 5.47
C PHE A 355 26.53 4.51 6.52
N VAL A 356 25.92 5.16 7.52
CA VAL A 356 26.65 5.84 8.60
C VAL A 356 27.47 4.82 9.41
N ALA A 357 26.89 3.66 9.72
CA ALA A 357 27.57 2.58 10.44
C ALA A 357 28.83 2.11 9.71
N ALA A 358 28.70 1.84 8.41
CA ALA A 358 29.82 1.45 7.57
C ALA A 358 30.85 2.58 7.49
N TRP A 359 30.44 3.79 7.11
CA TRP A 359 31.32 4.95 6.94
C TRP A 359 32.19 5.20 8.17
N GLN A 360 31.57 5.20 9.36
CA GLN A 360 32.29 5.38 10.61
C GLN A 360 33.28 4.24 10.85
N ARG A 361 32.90 2.99 10.59
CA ARG A 361 33.80 1.84 10.78
C ARG A 361 34.97 1.82 9.77
N PHE A 362 34.77 2.33 8.56
CA PHE A 362 35.81 2.48 7.53
C PHE A 362 36.81 3.61 7.82
N ASN A 363 36.49 4.55 8.72
CA ASN A 363 37.36 5.68 9.07
C ASN A 363 37.73 5.69 10.56
N PRO A 364 38.47 4.67 11.06
CA PRO A 364 38.72 4.47 12.48
C PRO A 364 39.57 5.57 13.12
N ASP A 365 40.48 6.21 12.37
CA ASP A 365 41.39 7.25 12.89
C ASP A 365 40.64 8.53 13.29
N SER A 366 39.42 8.71 12.80
CA SER A 366 38.56 9.86 13.11
C SER A 366 37.70 9.67 14.36
N LEU A 367 37.68 8.47 14.95
CA LEU A 367 36.77 8.10 16.04
C LEU A 367 37.49 8.01 17.38
N PRO A 368 37.21 8.92 18.33
CA PRO A 368 37.84 8.88 19.64
C PRO A 368 37.30 7.70 20.48
N GLN A 369 38.21 6.91 21.04
CA GLN A 369 37.90 5.74 21.86
C GLN A 369 37.64 6.12 23.33
N PRO A 370 36.84 5.34 24.08
CA PRO A 370 36.66 5.58 25.51
C PRO A 370 37.97 5.37 26.28
N ILE A 371 38.28 6.26 27.23
CA ILE A 371 39.46 6.17 28.10
C ILE A 371 39.11 5.32 29.31
N ILE A 372 39.64 4.09 29.38
CA ILE A 372 39.48 3.20 30.53
C ILE A 372 40.75 3.23 31.38
N LEU A 373 40.60 3.50 32.67
CA LEU A 373 41.74 3.63 33.59
C LEU A 373 42.28 2.28 34.04
N ASP A 374 41.43 1.30 34.31
CA ASP A 374 41.84 -0.05 34.67
C ASP A 374 41.44 -1.03 33.56
N GLU A 375 42.35 -1.26 32.60
CA GLU A 375 42.15 -2.28 31.56
C GLU A 375 42.60 -3.67 32.02
N HIS A 376 43.49 -3.74 33.00
CA HIS A 376 44.00 -4.99 33.59
C HIS A 376 42.90 -5.76 34.33
N PHE A 377 42.03 -5.04 35.06
CA PHE A 377 40.82 -5.64 35.61
C PHE A 377 39.80 -5.88 34.49
N GLY A 378 39.84 -7.07 33.92
CA GLY A 378 38.87 -7.54 32.93
C GLY A 378 37.43 -7.51 33.46
N LEU A 379 36.47 -7.75 32.56
CA LEU A 379 35.06 -7.81 32.93
C LEU A 379 34.70 -9.20 33.50
N GLU A 380 34.19 -9.27 34.73
CA GLU A 380 33.72 -10.55 35.28
C GLU A 380 32.62 -11.17 34.40
N GLU A 381 32.63 -12.50 34.28
CA GLU A 381 31.69 -13.25 33.43
C GLU A 381 30.22 -12.89 33.70
N ARG A 382 29.88 -12.67 34.97
CA ARG A 382 28.53 -12.31 35.40
C ARG A 382 28.08 -10.98 34.82
N PHE A 383 28.96 -9.99 34.72
CA PHE A 383 28.63 -8.70 34.13
C PHE A 383 28.66 -8.77 32.61
N ARG A 384 29.62 -9.52 32.03
CA ARG A 384 29.69 -9.79 30.60
C ARG A 384 28.42 -10.43 30.05
N SER A 385 27.99 -11.54 30.64
CA SER A 385 26.76 -12.24 30.29
C SER A 385 25.52 -11.37 30.42
N ARG A 386 25.43 -10.52 31.45
CA ARG A 386 24.32 -9.57 31.62
C ARG A 386 24.28 -8.51 30.54
N PHE A 387 25.41 -7.89 30.20
CA PHE A 387 25.45 -6.88 29.14
C PHE A 387 25.11 -7.48 27.78
N VAL A 388 25.65 -8.66 27.47
CA VAL A 388 25.30 -9.41 26.25
C VAL A 388 23.81 -9.73 26.25
N ALA A 389 23.26 -10.27 27.33
CA ALA A 389 21.83 -10.60 27.41
C ALA A 389 20.94 -9.37 27.23
N ILE A 390 21.27 -8.26 27.87
CA ILE A 390 20.55 -6.99 27.71
C ILE A 390 20.61 -6.50 26.27
N ALA A 391 21.80 -6.46 25.66
CA ALA A 391 21.97 -6.03 24.29
C ALA A 391 21.17 -6.92 23.33
N SER A 392 21.23 -8.25 23.52
CA SER A 392 20.45 -9.21 22.74
C SER A 392 18.95 -9.01 22.92
N VAL A 393 18.45 -8.79 24.14
CA VAL A 393 17.02 -8.54 24.38
C VAL A 393 16.57 -7.25 23.69
N VAL A 394 17.31 -6.15 23.84
CA VAL A 394 16.95 -4.89 23.18
C VAL A 394 17.02 -5.05 21.65
N LEU A 395 18.07 -5.66 21.11
CA LEU A 395 18.27 -5.76 19.67
C LEU A 395 17.33 -6.75 18.97
N LEU A 396 17.06 -7.90 19.59
CA LEU A 396 16.17 -8.92 19.03
C LEU A 396 14.71 -8.56 19.27
N ALA A 397 14.38 -8.21 20.51
CA ALA A 397 12.99 -8.07 20.91
C ALA A 397 12.45 -6.65 20.66
N GLY A 398 13.36 -5.66 20.62
CA GLY A 398 13.07 -4.30 20.17
C GLY A 398 13.30 -4.07 18.68
N MET A 399 13.55 -5.12 17.90
CA MET A 399 13.70 -5.00 16.45
C MET A 399 12.45 -4.33 15.86
N PRO A 400 12.61 -3.19 15.16
CA PRO A 400 11.51 -2.52 14.50
C PRO A 400 11.15 -3.25 13.19
N GLY A 401 9.93 -2.99 12.71
CA GLY A 401 9.45 -3.46 11.42
C GLY A 401 10.37 -3.10 10.24
N THR A 402 10.27 -3.86 9.16
CA THR A 402 11.01 -3.57 7.91
C THR A 402 10.65 -2.21 7.31
N VAL A 403 9.41 -1.78 7.54
CA VAL A 403 8.88 -0.46 7.21
C VAL A 403 8.11 0.06 8.42
N PRO A 404 8.79 0.78 9.34
CA PRO A 404 8.17 1.28 10.58
C PRO A 404 7.01 2.27 10.38
N SER A 405 6.96 2.91 9.20
CA SER A 405 5.87 3.78 8.81
C SER A 405 5.77 3.90 7.29
N TYR A 406 4.56 3.89 6.74
CA TYR A 406 4.30 4.16 5.31
C TYR A 406 2.92 4.80 5.09
N GLU A 407 2.77 5.55 4.00
CA GLU A 407 1.47 6.11 3.57
C GLU A 407 0.66 5.07 2.80
N MET A 408 -0.61 4.86 3.19
CA MET A 408 -1.51 3.93 2.51
C MET A 408 -2.18 4.63 1.32
N SER A 409 -1.64 4.44 0.12
CA SER A 409 -2.17 5.10 -1.08
C SER A 409 -3.56 4.62 -1.52
N ALA A 410 -3.94 3.39 -1.15
CA ALA A 410 -5.20 2.75 -1.54
C ALA A 410 -6.28 2.82 -0.44
N TYR A 411 -6.26 3.89 0.35
CA TYR A 411 -7.08 4.03 1.56
C TYR A 411 -8.56 4.32 1.27
N ASP A 412 -8.88 4.87 0.11
CA ASP A 412 -10.23 5.21 -0.36
C ASP A 412 -10.78 4.20 -1.38
N VAL A 413 -10.14 3.03 -1.50
CA VAL A 413 -10.53 1.98 -2.44
C VAL A 413 -11.76 1.22 -1.92
N GLY A 414 -12.63 0.77 -2.83
CA GLY A 414 -13.91 0.11 -2.53
C GLY A 414 -13.78 -1.32 -1.99
N VAL A 415 -14.60 -2.24 -2.47
CA VAL A 415 -14.76 -3.58 -1.86
C VAL A 415 -13.92 -4.65 -2.57
N SER A 416 -13.34 -5.57 -1.82
CA SER A 416 -12.61 -6.73 -2.36
C SER A 416 -13.58 -7.83 -2.82
N THR A 417 -13.31 -8.41 -3.99
CA THR A 417 -14.06 -9.57 -4.54
C THR A 417 -13.23 -10.86 -4.59
N GLU A 418 -12.00 -10.84 -4.06
CA GLU A 418 -11.04 -11.97 -4.18
C GLU A 418 -11.51 -13.26 -3.48
N THR A 419 -12.37 -13.15 -2.48
CA THR A 419 -12.89 -14.29 -1.70
C THR A 419 -14.11 -14.95 -2.34
N TRP A 420 -14.67 -14.37 -3.40
CA TRP A 420 -15.90 -14.83 -4.02
C TRP A 420 -15.64 -16.01 -4.96
N PRO A 421 -16.58 -16.97 -5.08
CA PRO A 421 -16.39 -18.14 -5.93
C PRO A 421 -16.35 -17.75 -7.43
N GLU A 422 -15.56 -18.47 -8.22
CA GLU A 422 -15.48 -18.29 -9.68
C GLU A 422 -16.41 -19.26 -10.44
N GLU A 423 -16.76 -20.40 -9.85
CA GLU A 423 -17.64 -21.41 -10.44
C GLU A 423 -18.55 -22.04 -9.39
N LEU A 424 -19.82 -22.25 -9.76
CA LEU A 424 -20.83 -22.97 -8.98
C LEU A 424 -21.42 -24.08 -9.83
N ILE A 425 -21.56 -25.25 -9.22
CA ILE A 425 -22.04 -26.46 -9.88
C ILE A 425 -23.37 -26.85 -9.25
N PHE A 426 -24.39 -27.04 -10.07
CA PHE A 426 -25.75 -27.33 -9.65
C PHE A 426 -26.16 -28.77 -10.02
N GLU A 427 -26.89 -29.41 -9.11
CA GLU A 427 -27.78 -30.52 -9.45
C GLU A 427 -29.17 -29.94 -9.80
N THR A 428 -29.90 -30.59 -10.71
CA THR A 428 -31.25 -30.16 -11.13
C THR A 428 -32.17 -30.01 -9.91
N ASP A 429 -32.92 -28.92 -9.85
CA ASP A 429 -33.84 -28.55 -8.76
C ASP A 429 -33.22 -28.27 -7.37
N GLU A 430 -31.88 -28.24 -7.25
CA GLU A 430 -31.21 -27.91 -6.00
C GLU A 430 -30.88 -26.41 -5.92
N THR A 431 -31.46 -25.73 -4.93
CA THR A 431 -31.09 -24.34 -4.62
C THR A 431 -29.80 -24.32 -3.83
N VAL A 432 -28.81 -23.57 -4.32
CA VAL A 432 -27.52 -23.40 -3.63
C VAL A 432 -27.50 -22.05 -2.93
N GLU A 433 -27.15 -22.07 -1.65
CA GLU A 433 -26.94 -20.88 -0.83
C GLU A 433 -25.45 -20.70 -0.51
N PHE A 434 -24.92 -19.51 -0.74
CA PHE A 434 -23.56 -19.16 -0.34
C PHE A 434 -23.46 -17.72 0.16
N PRO A 435 -22.54 -17.43 1.10
CA PRO A 435 -22.29 -16.08 1.57
C PRO A 435 -21.33 -15.34 0.64
N LEU A 436 -21.67 -14.11 0.27
CA LEU A 436 -20.73 -13.12 -0.24
C LEU A 436 -20.24 -12.26 0.92
N VAL A 437 -18.95 -12.37 1.22
CA VAL A 437 -18.30 -11.51 2.22
C VAL A 437 -17.87 -10.22 1.54
N LEU A 438 -18.40 -9.10 2.01
CA LEU A 438 -18.01 -7.76 1.57
C LEU A 438 -16.98 -7.20 2.56
N GLU A 439 -15.73 -7.10 2.10
CA GLU A 439 -14.62 -6.54 2.88
C GLU A 439 -14.07 -5.30 2.17
N PRO A 440 -13.97 -4.14 2.84
CA PRO A 440 -13.37 -2.96 2.24
C PRO A 440 -11.87 -3.20 2.04
N ARG A 441 -11.38 -2.83 0.86
CA ARG A 441 -9.96 -2.86 0.51
C ARG A 441 -9.22 -1.67 1.12
N GLY A 442 -9.91 -0.53 1.21
CA GLY A 442 -9.45 0.67 1.89
C GLY A 442 -9.87 0.72 3.37
N VAL A 443 -9.71 1.89 3.96
CA VAL A 443 -10.03 2.19 5.37
C VAL A 443 -11.26 3.09 5.48
N MET A 444 -11.56 3.83 4.42
CA MET A 444 -12.73 4.71 4.38
C MET A 444 -14.01 3.88 4.40
N PRO A 445 -15.06 4.34 5.10
CA PRO A 445 -16.35 3.66 5.10
C PRO A 445 -16.90 3.61 3.67
N VAL A 446 -17.11 2.39 3.15
CA VAL A 446 -17.56 2.17 1.78
C VAL A 446 -19.07 1.96 1.75
N SER A 447 -19.75 2.69 0.88
CA SER A 447 -21.18 2.50 0.59
C SER A 447 -21.36 2.42 -0.91
N GLY A 448 -22.27 1.58 -1.36
CA GLY A 448 -22.47 1.36 -2.79
C GLY A 448 -23.59 0.38 -3.09
N TRP A 449 -23.60 -0.09 -4.33
CA TRP A 449 -24.59 -1.02 -4.83
C TRP A 449 -23.94 -2.28 -5.41
N LEU A 450 -24.62 -3.41 -5.25
CA LEU A 450 -24.35 -4.63 -5.98
C LEU A 450 -25.48 -4.84 -6.99
N GLN A 451 -25.11 -5.08 -8.24
CA GLN A 451 -26.06 -5.47 -9.27
C GLN A 451 -25.80 -6.91 -9.70
N PHE A 452 -26.87 -7.69 -9.78
CA PHE A 452 -26.81 -9.10 -10.16
C PHE A 452 -27.42 -9.27 -11.54
N ARG A 453 -26.71 -9.96 -12.44
CA ARG A 453 -27.22 -10.29 -13.77
C ARG A 453 -26.82 -11.69 -14.18
N VAL A 454 -27.81 -12.48 -14.58
CA VAL A 454 -27.59 -13.79 -15.20
C VAL A 454 -27.51 -13.62 -16.72
N GLU A 455 -26.48 -14.17 -17.34
CA GLU A 455 -26.25 -14.13 -18.78
C GLU A 455 -26.13 -15.55 -19.34
N GLY A 456 -26.78 -15.81 -20.48
CA GLY A 456 -26.79 -17.12 -21.14
C GLY A 456 -28.09 -17.35 -21.90
N ALA A 457 -28.40 -18.60 -22.20
CA ALA A 457 -29.67 -19.00 -22.82
C ALA A 457 -30.84 -18.83 -21.84
N GLU A 458 -31.91 -18.14 -22.21
CA GLU A 458 -33.13 -18.04 -21.37
C GLU A 458 -32.87 -17.67 -19.88
N PRO A 459 -32.18 -16.55 -19.59
CA PRO A 459 -31.70 -16.21 -18.24
C PRO A 459 -32.82 -15.96 -17.21
N VAL A 460 -34.07 -15.78 -17.66
CA VAL A 460 -35.24 -15.50 -16.82
C VAL A 460 -35.68 -16.71 -16.00
N GLU A 461 -35.29 -17.93 -16.42
CA GLU A 461 -35.62 -19.16 -15.69
C GLU A 461 -34.79 -19.35 -14.41
N TRP A 462 -33.67 -18.64 -14.28
CA TRP A 462 -32.86 -18.66 -13.06
C TRP A 462 -33.48 -17.77 -11.99
N GLY A 463 -33.74 -18.35 -10.81
CA GLY A 463 -34.15 -17.60 -9.64
C GLY A 463 -32.93 -17.15 -8.84
N VAL A 464 -32.70 -15.84 -8.74
CA VAL A 464 -31.65 -15.26 -7.89
C VAL A 464 -32.31 -14.45 -6.80
N ASN A 465 -32.17 -14.92 -5.56
CA ASN A 465 -32.74 -14.29 -4.36
C ASN A 465 -31.59 -13.93 -3.41
N TYR A 466 -31.64 -12.72 -2.87
CA TYR A 466 -30.62 -12.18 -1.96
C TYR A 466 -31.27 -11.59 -0.71
N SER A 467 -30.52 -11.56 0.39
CA SER A 467 -30.98 -11.06 1.70
C SER A 467 -31.37 -9.58 1.71
N CYS A 468 -30.92 -8.81 0.72
CA CYS A 468 -31.01 -7.36 0.61
C CYS A 468 -32.23 -6.93 -0.25
N SER A 469 -33.44 -7.26 0.21
CA SER A 469 -34.66 -7.36 -0.62
C SER A 469 -35.40 -6.03 -0.91
N SER A 470 -34.72 -4.94 -1.29
CA SER A 470 -35.38 -3.65 -1.58
C SER A 470 -35.79 -3.46 -3.05
N SER A 471 -35.15 -4.17 -3.98
CA SER A 471 -35.46 -4.23 -5.42
C SER A 471 -35.14 -5.64 -5.96
N PRO A 472 -35.54 -6.05 -7.19
CA PRO A 472 -35.34 -7.40 -7.75
C PRO A 472 -33.98 -7.66 -8.47
N SER A 473 -33.09 -6.66 -8.59
CA SER A 473 -31.72 -6.87 -9.12
C SER A 473 -30.60 -6.07 -8.46
N ILE A 474 -30.92 -5.16 -7.53
CA ILE A 474 -29.96 -4.24 -6.92
C ILE A 474 -30.01 -4.39 -5.40
N CYS A 475 -28.84 -4.56 -4.78
CA CYS A 475 -28.65 -4.49 -3.34
C CYS A 475 -27.83 -3.25 -2.96
N ARG A 476 -28.28 -2.50 -1.96
CA ARG A 476 -27.51 -1.39 -1.39
C ARG A 476 -26.84 -1.83 -0.09
N PHE A 477 -25.56 -1.50 0.08
CA PHE A 477 -24.85 -1.60 1.34
C PHE A 477 -24.33 -0.23 1.76
N ASP A 478 -24.34 0.04 3.06
CA ASP A 478 -23.98 1.34 3.63
C ASP A 478 -22.94 1.16 4.74
N GLY A 479 -21.91 2.01 4.74
CA GLY A 479 -20.99 2.20 5.86
C GLY A 479 -20.10 1.02 6.20
N LEU A 480 -19.67 0.21 5.23
CA LEU A 480 -18.75 -0.91 5.49
C LEU A 480 -17.39 -0.41 5.94
N THR A 481 -16.90 -0.93 7.06
CA THR A 481 -15.58 -0.61 7.61
C THR A 481 -14.78 -1.88 7.82
N GLN A 482 -13.45 -1.79 7.97
CA GLN A 482 -12.58 -2.95 8.20
C GLN A 482 -12.94 -3.77 9.46
N LYS A 483 -13.74 -3.20 10.35
CA LYS A 483 -14.22 -3.85 11.58
C LYS A 483 -15.55 -4.57 11.38
N GLU A 484 -16.41 -4.03 10.52
CA GLU A 484 -17.77 -4.51 10.29
C GLU A 484 -17.86 -5.05 8.85
N ASN A 485 -17.49 -6.32 8.69
CA ASN A 485 -17.72 -7.04 7.45
C ASN A 485 -19.21 -7.36 7.32
N LEU A 486 -19.73 -7.28 6.10
CA LEU A 486 -21.11 -7.66 5.80
C LEU A 486 -21.12 -8.96 5.00
N GLU A 487 -21.86 -9.94 5.50
CA GLU A 487 -22.12 -11.18 4.79
C GLU A 487 -23.49 -11.11 4.13
N LEU A 488 -23.53 -11.13 2.80
CA LEU A 488 -24.76 -11.20 2.03
C LEU A 488 -25.00 -12.64 1.56
N THR A 489 -26.05 -13.28 2.07
CA THR A 489 -26.45 -14.61 1.58
C THR A 489 -27.15 -14.48 0.23
N ILE A 490 -26.65 -15.22 -0.76
CA ILE A 490 -27.27 -15.38 -2.06
C ILE A 490 -27.78 -16.81 -2.19
N SER A 491 -29.01 -16.92 -2.64
CA SER A 491 -29.68 -18.18 -3.00
C SER A 491 -29.95 -18.18 -4.49
N ILE A 492 -29.43 -19.21 -5.19
CA ILE A 492 -29.59 -19.38 -6.63
C ILE A 492 -30.33 -20.69 -6.87
N SER A 493 -31.47 -20.61 -7.57
CA SER A 493 -32.25 -21.77 -8.01
C SER A 493 -32.09 -21.98 -9.52
N PRO A 494 -31.62 -23.16 -9.97
CA PRO A 494 -31.50 -23.48 -11.38
C PRO A 494 -32.88 -23.73 -12.03
N PRO A 495 -32.97 -23.71 -13.38
CA PRO A 495 -34.16 -24.12 -14.13
C PRO A 495 -34.55 -25.59 -13.90
N GLU A 496 -35.83 -25.93 -14.09
CA GLU A 496 -36.38 -27.30 -13.91
C GLU A 496 -35.87 -28.32 -14.96
N ASN A 497 -35.38 -27.85 -16.12
CA ASN A 497 -34.96 -28.68 -17.25
C ASN A 497 -33.44 -28.65 -17.49
N TYR A 498 -32.97 -29.42 -18.48
CA TYR A 498 -31.58 -29.36 -18.95
C TYR A 498 -31.21 -27.95 -19.42
N PHE A 499 -30.23 -27.32 -18.77
CA PHE A 499 -29.72 -26.00 -19.14
C PHE A 499 -28.27 -26.04 -19.65
N SER A 500 -27.93 -25.09 -20.52
CA SER A 500 -26.54 -24.74 -20.87
C SER A 500 -25.89 -23.94 -19.75
N PRO A 501 -24.55 -23.85 -19.65
CA PRO A 501 -23.92 -22.97 -18.68
C PRO A 501 -24.41 -21.52 -18.79
N HIS A 502 -24.34 -20.79 -17.67
CA HIS A 502 -24.64 -19.36 -17.56
C HIS A 502 -23.51 -18.64 -16.84
N LEU A 503 -23.47 -17.31 -16.94
CA LEU A 503 -22.66 -16.46 -16.08
C LEU A 503 -23.56 -15.68 -15.14
N LEU A 504 -23.30 -15.75 -13.84
CA LEU A 504 -23.76 -14.74 -12.90
C LEU A 504 -22.69 -13.65 -12.82
N ARG A 505 -23.02 -12.48 -13.30
CA ARG A 505 -22.19 -11.28 -13.26
C ARG A 505 -22.65 -10.41 -12.10
N ILE A 506 -21.71 -10.08 -11.23
CA ILE A 506 -21.92 -9.24 -10.06
C ILE A 506 -21.12 -7.98 -10.27
N LEU A 507 -21.81 -6.86 -10.40
CA LEU A 507 -21.18 -5.56 -10.51
C LEU A 507 -21.20 -4.87 -9.16
N VAL A 508 -20.03 -4.44 -8.71
CA VAL A 508 -19.82 -3.58 -7.55
C VAL A 508 -19.75 -2.14 -8.03
N ASP A 509 -20.81 -1.36 -7.76
CA ASP A 509 -20.94 0.06 -8.10
C ASP A 509 -20.64 0.88 -6.84
N VAL A 510 -19.37 1.20 -6.64
CA VAL A 510 -18.87 2.12 -5.63
C VAL A 510 -18.24 3.30 -6.35
N SER A 511 -18.56 4.52 -5.95
CA SER A 511 -18.08 5.75 -6.60
C SER A 511 -16.55 5.75 -6.72
N GLY A 512 -16.02 5.68 -7.96
CA GLY A 512 -14.58 5.70 -8.23
C GLY A 512 -13.89 4.35 -8.08
N PHE A 513 -14.65 3.29 -7.77
CA PHE A 513 -14.19 1.92 -7.68
C PHE A 513 -15.26 0.95 -8.16
N GLU A 514 -15.41 0.88 -9.49
CA GLU A 514 -16.34 -0.04 -10.13
C GLU A 514 -15.62 -1.34 -10.53
N VAL A 515 -16.08 -2.47 -10.01
CA VAL A 515 -15.48 -3.79 -10.25
C VAL A 515 -16.55 -4.80 -10.64
N GLU A 516 -16.17 -5.71 -11.53
CA GLU A 516 -17.01 -6.80 -12.01
C GLU A 516 -16.44 -8.14 -11.55
N HIS A 517 -17.29 -8.98 -10.96
CA HIS A 517 -16.98 -10.36 -10.61
C HIS A 517 -17.89 -11.30 -11.39
N VAL A 518 -17.34 -12.39 -11.92
CA VAL A 518 -18.06 -13.34 -12.77
C VAL A 518 -18.01 -14.72 -12.15
N ILE A 519 -19.19 -15.32 -11.97
CA ILE A 519 -19.36 -16.67 -11.46
C ILE A 519 -19.95 -17.53 -12.57
N LYS A 520 -19.26 -18.59 -12.94
CA LYS A 520 -19.75 -19.55 -13.94
C LYS A 520 -20.74 -20.52 -13.27
N LEU A 521 -21.93 -20.65 -13.84
CA LEU A 521 -22.96 -21.57 -13.38
C LEU A 521 -22.97 -22.78 -14.32
N THR A 522 -22.64 -23.98 -13.80
CA THR A 522 -22.60 -25.22 -14.58
C THR A 522 -23.47 -26.31 -13.96
N SER A 523 -23.89 -27.28 -14.78
CA SER A 523 -24.63 -28.46 -14.33
C SER A 523 -23.70 -29.67 -14.21
N ILE A 524 -23.89 -30.47 -13.16
CA ILE A 524 -23.12 -31.70 -12.91
C ILE A 524 -23.52 -32.88 -13.83
N ARG A 525 -24.78 -32.88 -14.31
CA ARG A 525 -25.41 -34.05 -14.98
C ARG A 525 -25.60 -33.90 -16.49
N ASN A 526 -25.32 -32.74 -17.07
CA ASN A 526 -25.81 -32.45 -18.41
C ASN A 526 -24.74 -32.66 -19.50
N GLU A 527 -25.10 -33.43 -20.53
CA GLU A 527 -24.44 -33.38 -21.83
C GLU A 527 -24.76 -32.03 -22.48
N SER A 528 -23.89 -31.05 -22.27
CA SER A 528 -24.15 -29.66 -22.66
C SER A 528 -22.87 -28.96 -23.11
N PHE A 529 -23.01 -27.72 -23.53
CA PHE A 529 -21.88 -26.86 -23.85
C PHE A 529 -21.07 -26.52 -22.61
N SER A 530 -19.80 -26.17 -22.82
CA SER A 530 -18.87 -25.80 -21.75
C SER A 530 -18.92 -24.30 -21.49
N GLU A 531 -19.25 -23.50 -22.51
CA GLU A 531 -19.36 -22.05 -22.41
C GLU A 531 -20.80 -21.57 -22.65
N PRO A 532 -21.21 -20.47 -22.01
CA PRO A 532 -22.58 -19.92 -22.07
C PRO A 532 -22.90 -19.19 -23.39
N PHE A 533 -21.88 -18.87 -24.18
CA PHE A 533 -22.00 -18.14 -25.44
C PHE A 533 -21.25 -18.84 -26.56
N TRP A 534 -21.68 -18.62 -27.80
CA TRP A 534 -20.87 -18.90 -28.97
C TRP A 534 -19.73 -17.89 -29.09
N ASP A 535 -18.52 -18.38 -29.36
CA ASP A 535 -17.35 -17.56 -29.67
C ASP A 535 -17.37 -17.22 -31.17
N LEU A 536 -17.48 -15.94 -31.50
CA LEU A 536 -17.47 -15.46 -32.87
C LEU A 536 -16.02 -15.32 -33.37
N ARG A 537 -15.71 -16.04 -34.44
CA ARG A 537 -14.41 -16.06 -35.12
C ARG A 537 -14.58 -15.68 -36.59
N GLY A 538 -13.61 -14.97 -37.14
CA GLY A 538 -13.63 -14.52 -38.53
C GLY A 538 -14.42 -13.22 -38.74
N ASP A 539 -14.76 -12.94 -40.00
CA ASP A 539 -15.41 -11.69 -40.43
C ASP A 539 -16.94 -11.75 -40.28
N TYR A 540 -17.60 -10.59 -40.20
CA TYR A 540 -19.06 -10.49 -40.05
C TYR A 540 -19.84 -10.96 -41.28
N GLU A 541 -19.21 -11.04 -42.44
CA GLU A 541 -19.82 -11.52 -43.69
C GLU A 541 -19.96 -13.04 -43.72
N THR A 542 -18.91 -13.77 -43.34
CA THR A 542 -18.94 -15.24 -43.23
C THR A 542 -18.57 -15.67 -41.81
N PRO A 543 -19.45 -15.43 -40.82
CA PRO A 543 -19.13 -15.59 -39.41
C PRO A 543 -18.94 -17.06 -39.05
N ILE A 544 -17.89 -17.40 -38.30
CA ILE A 544 -17.70 -18.74 -37.75
C ILE A 544 -18.02 -18.68 -36.26
N ILE A 545 -18.97 -19.48 -35.78
CA ILE A 545 -19.28 -19.56 -34.35
C ILE A 545 -18.81 -20.89 -33.78
N CYS A 546 -18.11 -20.87 -32.65
CA CYS A 546 -17.55 -22.06 -32.02
C CYS A 546 -17.89 -22.17 -30.53
N ASN A 547 -18.15 -23.39 -30.05
CA ASN A 547 -18.30 -23.69 -28.62
C ASN A 547 -17.92 -25.16 -28.38
N VAL A 548 -17.58 -25.53 -27.15
CA VAL A 548 -17.13 -26.87 -26.78
C VAL A 548 -18.27 -27.63 -26.14
N MET A 549 -18.72 -28.71 -26.77
CA MET A 549 -19.75 -29.60 -26.24
C MET A 549 -19.13 -30.80 -25.53
N LYS A 550 -19.70 -31.17 -24.39
CA LYS A 550 -19.40 -32.40 -23.66
C LYS A 550 -20.60 -33.34 -23.80
N SER A 551 -20.37 -34.53 -24.35
CA SER A 551 -21.38 -35.60 -24.35
C SER A 551 -20.71 -36.91 -23.95
N VAL A 552 -21.34 -37.69 -23.09
CA VAL A 552 -20.80 -38.94 -22.55
C VAL A 552 -20.81 -40.02 -23.62
N GLU A 553 -21.85 -40.01 -24.43
CA GLU A 553 -22.28 -41.20 -25.15
C GLU A 553 -22.44 -40.96 -26.67
N GLY A 554 -22.33 -39.69 -27.09
CA GLY A 554 -22.31 -39.22 -28.48
C GLY A 554 -23.64 -39.33 -29.22
N GLY A 555 -23.70 -38.73 -30.42
CA GLY A 555 -24.92 -38.65 -31.23
C GLY A 555 -24.73 -37.89 -32.55
N THR A 556 -25.84 -37.64 -33.26
CA THR A 556 -25.84 -36.85 -34.51
C THR A 556 -26.32 -35.44 -34.23
N LEU A 557 -25.49 -34.47 -34.58
CA LEU A 557 -25.79 -33.04 -34.45
C LEU A 557 -26.67 -32.59 -35.60
N VAL A 558 -27.81 -31.97 -35.27
CA VAL A 558 -28.75 -31.39 -36.24
C VAL A 558 -28.84 -29.88 -35.98
N VAL A 559 -28.54 -29.10 -37.02
CA VAL A 559 -28.64 -27.63 -37.03
C VAL A 559 -29.86 -27.27 -37.86
N ASP A 560 -30.81 -26.56 -37.27
CA ASP A 560 -32.04 -26.13 -37.95
C ASP A 560 -31.92 -24.67 -38.37
N SER A 561 -31.23 -24.42 -39.50
CA SER A 561 -31.12 -23.09 -40.12
C SER A 561 -30.60 -23.18 -41.56
N PRO A 562 -31.11 -22.37 -42.51
CA PRO A 562 -30.55 -22.27 -43.85
C PRO A 562 -29.34 -21.33 -43.96
N TYR A 563 -29.03 -20.57 -42.92
CA TYR A 563 -27.88 -19.65 -42.88
C TYR A 563 -26.65 -20.23 -42.21
N TRP A 564 -26.76 -21.35 -41.50
CA TRP A 564 -25.67 -21.95 -40.74
C TRP A 564 -25.40 -23.39 -41.16
N GLU A 565 -24.14 -23.71 -41.44
CA GLU A 565 -23.69 -25.06 -41.80
C GLU A 565 -22.65 -25.57 -40.80
N SER A 566 -22.66 -26.88 -40.53
CA SER A 566 -21.64 -27.49 -39.67
C SER A 566 -20.32 -27.68 -40.42
N MET A 567 -19.21 -27.18 -39.87
CA MET A 567 -17.88 -27.40 -40.47
C MET A 567 -17.30 -28.79 -40.18
N ASN A 568 -17.84 -29.47 -39.16
CA ASN A 568 -17.35 -30.74 -38.65
C ASN A 568 -18.29 -31.89 -39.04
N ASP A 569 -17.78 -33.13 -38.98
CA ASP A 569 -18.63 -34.32 -39.11
C ASP A 569 -19.80 -34.26 -38.12
N SER A 570 -21.03 -34.42 -38.64
CA SER A 570 -22.28 -34.40 -37.87
C SER A 570 -22.36 -35.54 -36.84
N ASN A 571 -21.53 -36.57 -37.00
CA ASN A 571 -21.39 -37.67 -36.04
C ASN A 571 -20.40 -37.29 -34.92
N PHE A 572 -20.92 -37.23 -33.69
CA PHE A 572 -20.18 -36.96 -32.48
C PHE A 572 -19.90 -38.28 -31.73
N SER A 573 -18.64 -38.64 -31.54
CA SER A 573 -18.24 -39.71 -30.60
C SER A 573 -18.18 -39.16 -29.18
N GLY A 574 -18.60 -39.92 -28.17
CA GLY A 574 -18.54 -39.50 -26.77
C GLY A 574 -17.19 -38.91 -26.35
N GLY A 575 -17.22 -37.82 -25.58
CA GLY A 575 -16.07 -37.02 -25.17
C GLY A 575 -16.38 -35.52 -25.19
N THR A 576 -15.30 -34.72 -25.13
CA THR A 576 -15.34 -33.27 -25.28
C THR A 576 -14.90 -32.91 -26.69
N ARG A 577 -15.70 -32.15 -27.45
CA ARG A 577 -15.34 -31.71 -28.80
C ARG A 577 -15.78 -30.27 -29.06
N GLU A 578 -14.96 -29.53 -29.78
CA GLU A 578 -15.33 -28.22 -30.31
C GLU A 578 -16.29 -28.39 -31.50
N VAL A 579 -17.44 -27.75 -31.40
CA VAL A 579 -18.45 -27.65 -32.45
C VAL A 579 -18.35 -26.25 -33.02
N CYS A 580 -18.12 -26.16 -34.34
CA CYS A 580 -18.07 -24.90 -35.04
C CYS A 580 -19.04 -24.91 -36.23
N LEU A 581 -19.76 -23.80 -36.41
CA LEU A 581 -20.69 -23.58 -37.51
C LEU A 581 -20.17 -22.43 -38.37
N GLN A 582 -20.22 -22.60 -39.69
CA GLN A 582 -19.96 -21.55 -40.65
C GLN A 582 -21.29 -20.91 -41.03
N GLY A 583 -21.40 -19.62 -40.76
CA GLY A 583 -22.49 -18.78 -41.18
C GLY A 583 -22.23 -18.26 -42.58
N HIS A 584 -23.30 -18.20 -43.35
CA HIS A 584 -23.35 -17.51 -44.62
C HIS A 584 -23.64 -16.02 -44.44
N GLU A 585 -23.56 -15.24 -45.52
CA GLU A 585 -23.81 -13.80 -45.50
C GLU A 585 -25.23 -13.50 -45.02
N GLY A 586 -25.34 -12.71 -43.94
CA GLY A 586 -26.60 -12.38 -43.27
C GLY A 586 -26.98 -13.32 -42.12
N ALA A 587 -26.16 -14.32 -41.78
CA ALA A 587 -26.47 -15.30 -40.73
C ALA A 587 -26.68 -14.69 -39.34
N LEU A 588 -25.93 -13.65 -38.98
CA LEU A 588 -26.12 -12.91 -37.72
C LEU A 588 -27.38 -12.02 -37.75
N GLN A 589 -27.68 -11.48 -38.93
CA GLN A 589 -28.75 -10.49 -39.13
C GLN A 589 -30.13 -11.12 -39.32
N ASN A 590 -30.18 -12.40 -39.72
CA ASN A 590 -31.40 -13.21 -39.79
C ASN A 590 -31.89 -13.70 -38.41
N SER A 591 -31.18 -13.39 -37.32
CA SER A 591 -31.59 -13.79 -35.97
C SER A 591 -32.84 -13.01 -35.52
N ASP A 592 -33.93 -13.73 -35.26
CA ASP A 592 -35.19 -13.14 -34.77
C ASP A 592 -35.19 -12.87 -33.24
N SER A 593 -34.28 -13.49 -32.49
CA SER A 593 -34.17 -13.36 -31.04
C SER A 593 -32.87 -12.67 -30.62
N PHE A 594 -32.95 -11.92 -29.52
CA PHE A 594 -31.82 -11.20 -28.93
C PHE A 594 -31.89 -11.23 -27.42
N ASP A 595 -30.74 -11.24 -26.76
CA ASP A 595 -30.70 -11.21 -25.29
C ASP A 595 -30.86 -9.78 -24.75
N GLN A 596 -30.81 -9.62 -23.42
CA GLN A 596 -30.94 -8.29 -22.77
C GLN A 596 -29.81 -7.32 -23.12
N GLN A 597 -28.65 -7.81 -23.60
CA GLN A 597 -27.56 -6.98 -24.10
C GLN A 597 -27.70 -6.73 -25.61
N GLY A 598 -28.71 -7.32 -26.26
CA GLY A 598 -28.93 -7.18 -27.69
C GLY A 598 -28.03 -8.06 -28.54
N ARG A 599 -27.37 -9.07 -27.97
CA ARG A 599 -26.61 -10.09 -28.72
C ARG A 599 -27.56 -10.98 -29.50
N ALA A 600 -27.22 -11.27 -30.75
CA ALA A 600 -27.96 -12.21 -31.59
C ALA A 600 -27.83 -13.63 -31.06
N PHE A 601 -28.88 -14.44 -31.20
CA PHE A 601 -28.81 -15.86 -30.91
C PHE A 601 -28.28 -16.64 -32.10
N GLY A 602 -27.54 -17.72 -31.82
CA GLY A 602 -27.16 -18.70 -32.83
C GLY A 602 -28.36 -19.56 -33.28
N PRO A 603 -28.15 -20.46 -34.26
CA PRO A 603 -29.19 -21.34 -34.75
C PRO A 603 -29.63 -22.35 -33.68
N LEU A 604 -30.83 -22.91 -33.86
CA LEU A 604 -31.35 -24.00 -33.05
C LEU A 604 -30.49 -25.25 -33.24
N PHE A 605 -30.13 -25.87 -32.11
CA PHE A 605 -29.24 -27.03 -32.08
C PHE A 605 -29.88 -28.20 -31.33
N TYR A 606 -29.80 -29.39 -31.92
CA TYR A 606 -30.30 -30.64 -31.33
C TYR A 606 -29.25 -31.74 -31.41
N LEU A 607 -29.15 -32.54 -30.36
CA LEU A 607 -28.41 -33.80 -30.37
C LEU A 607 -29.41 -34.94 -30.52
N THR A 608 -29.38 -35.63 -31.65
CA THR A 608 -30.26 -36.76 -31.93
C THR A 608 -29.52 -38.08 -31.73
N ARG A 609 -30.21 -39.00 -31.08
CA ARG A 609 -29.78 -40.37 -30.80
C ARG A 609 -30.93 -41.30 -31.15
N GLU A 610 -30.64 -42.56 -31.46
CA GLU A 610 -31.57 -43.52 -32.07
C GLU A 610 -33.05 -43.44 -31.62
N ASN A 611 -33.34 -43.10 -30.35
CA ASN A 611 -34.69 -42.81 -29.84
C ASN A 611 -34.82 -41.56 -28.94
N GLU A 612 -33.81 -40.69 -28.83
CA GLU A 612 -33.82 -39.54 -27.91
C GLU A 612 -33.27 -38.28 -28.60
N THR A 613 -33.97 -37.15 -28.41
CA THR A 613 -33.52 -35.84 -28.88
C THR A 613 -33.27 -34.96 -27.67
N ILE A 614 -32.02 -34.52 -27.48
CA ILE A 614 -31.59 -33.64 -26.41
C ILE A 614 -31.47 -32.22 -26.97
N GLY A 615 -32.02 -31.24 -26.26
CA GLY A 615 -32.21 -29.85 -26.70
C GLY A 615 -33.69 -29.46 -26.72
N PRO A 616 -34.08 -28.37 -27.42
CA PRO A 616 -33.23 -27.46 -28.19
C PRO A 616 -32.27 -26.64 -27.31
N TRP A 617 -31.09 -26.32 -27.85
CA TRP A 617 -30.25 -25.26 -27.28
C TRP A 617 -30.21 -24.05 -28.21
N THR A 618 -30.39 -22.87 -27.63
CA THR A 618 -30.22 -21.58 -28.29
C THR A 618 -29.30 -20.73 -27.42
N MET A 619 -28.12 -20.38 -27.93
CA MET A 619 -27.14 -19.61 -27.15
C MET A 619 -26.85 -18.27 -27.81
N PRO A 620 -26.62 -17.20 -27.03
CA PRO A 620 -26.21 -15.92 -27.59
C PRO A 620 -24.82 -16.02 -28.22
N ILE A 621 -24.58 -15.23 -29.26
CA ILE A 621 -23.27 -15.08 -29.90
C ILE A 621 -22.54 -13.92 -29.24
N LYS A 622 -21.39 -14.19 -28.64
CA LYS A 622 -20.56 -13.16 -28.03
C LYS A 622 -20.11 -12.16 -29.10
N SER A 623 -20.06 -10.87 -28.76
CA SER A 623 -19.60 -9.81 -29.68
C SER A 623 -20.54 -9.48 -30.84
N SER A 624 -21.81 -9.89 -30.76
CA SER A 624 -22.87 -9.58 -31.74
C SER A 624 -23.82 -8.46 -31.28
N GLU A 625 -23.40 -7.63 -30.33
CA GLU A 625 -24.17 -6.48 -29.84
C GLU A 625 -24.37 -5.43 -30.95
N ARG A 626 -25.28 -4.45 -30.74
CA ARG A 626 -25.46 -3.33 -31.69
C ARG A 626 -24.19 -2.50 -31.79
N LEU A 627 -23.83 -2.04 -32.98
CA LEU A 627 -22.64 -1.21 -33.19
C LEU A 627 -22.98 0.27 -33.21
N ILE A 628 -22.11 1.07 -32.60
CA ILE A 628 -21.99 2.51 -32.83
C ILE A 628 -20.61 2.75 -33.41
N GLN A 629 -20.58 3.35 -34.61
CA GLN A 629 -19.34 3.82 -35.22
C GLN A 629 -19.09 5.26 -34.80
N VAL A 630 -17.87 5.52 -34.35
CA VAL A 630 -17.42 6.84 -33.89
C VAL A 630 -16.16 7.21 -34.65
N SER A 631 -16.13 8.44 -35.15
CA SER A 631 -14.99 9.00 -35.86
C SER A 631 -14.25 9.98 -34.95
N GLY A 632 -13.00 9.65 -34.57
CA GLY A 632 -12.19 10.51 -33.72
C GLY A 632 -12.64 10.60 -32.25
N GLY A 633 -13.36 9.60 -31.77
CA GLY A 633 -13.71 9.42 -30.35
C GLY A 633 -14.83 10.31 -29.78
N SER A 634 -15.45 11.14 -30.62
CA SER A 634 -16.62 11.97 -30.25
C SER A 634 -17.84 11.58 -31.08
N TRP A 635 -18.95 11.28 -30.42
CA TRP A 635 -20.18 10.84 -31.05
C TRP A 635 -21.31 11.86 -30.85
N THR A 636 -21.92 12.30 -31.94
CA THR A 636 -23.07 13.22 -31.87
C THR A 636 -24.34 12.41 -31.65
N ILE A 637 -25.16 12.74 -30.66
CA ILE A 637 -26.38 11.96 -30.37
C ILE A 637 -27.47 12.26 -31.41
N PRO A 638 -28.03 11.25 -32.09
CA PRO A 638 -29.18 11.43 -32.98
C PRO A 638 -30.43 11.90 -32.23
N ASN A 639 -31.27 12.73 -32.87
CA ASN A 639 -32.46 13.31 -32.23
C ASN A 639 -33.47 12.26 -31.72
N ASP A 640 -33.52 11.08 -32.35
CA ASP A 640 -34.46 10.00 -31.99
C ASP A 640 -33.82 8.89 -31.14
N PHE A 641 -32.57 9.07 -30.71
CA PHE A 641 -31.83 8.03 -29.98
C PHE A 641 -32.20 7.98 -28.48
N VAL A 642 -32.41 9.15 -27.87
CA VAL A 642 -32.70 9.32 -26.44
C VAL A 642 -34.03 10.04 -26.20
N VAL A 643 -34.65 9.76 -25.06
CA VAL A 643 -35.81 10.48 -24.54
C VAL A 643 -35.40 11.27 -23.28
N ALA A 644 -36.10 12.36 -22.99
CA ALA A 644 -35.85 13.14 -21.78
C ALA A 644 -36.03 12.27 -20.53
N GLY A 645 -35.02 12.20 -19.67
CA GLY A 645 -34.96 11.34 -18.50
C GLY A 645 -34.05 10.11 -18.66
N ASP A 646 -33.66 9.77 -19.90
CA ASP A 646 -32.73 8.67 -20.16
C ASP A 646 -31.36 8.93 -19.54
N THR A 647 -30.73 7.86 -19.10
CA THR A 647 -29.37 7.86 -18.57
C THR A 647 -28.46 7.11 -19.53
N LEU A 648 -27.36 7.73 -19.92
CA LEU A 648 -26.33 7.12 -20.76
C LEU A 648 -25.15 6.74 -19.86
N ALA A 649 -24.72 5.49 -19.91
CA ALA A 649 -23.56 4.97 -19.19
C ALA A 649 -22.52 4.45 -20.18
N HIS A 650 -21.24 4.70 -19.90
CA HIS A 650 -20.13 4.32 -20.78
C HIS A 650 -18.96 3.76 -19.98
N SER A 651 -18.26 2.79 -20.58
CA SER A 651 -16.92 2.38 -20.14
C SER A 651 -16.12 1.85 -21.32
N ALA A 652 -14.80 2.00 -21.28
CA ALA A 652 -13.90 1.41 -22.28
C ALA A 652 -13.76 -0.11 -22.11
N PHE A 653 -14.09 -0.65 -20.93
CA PHE A 653 -13.92 -2.07 -20.60
C PHE A 653 -15.08 -2.62 -19.76
N GLY A 654 -15.06 -3.94 -19.56
CA GLY A 654 -16.09 -4.66 -18.80
C GLY A 654 -17.39 -4.83 -19.58
N SER A 655 -18.46 -5.16 -18.85
CA SER A 655 -19.79 -5.39 -19.41
C SER A 655 -20.72 -4.19 -19.21
N PRO A 656 -21.62 -3.89 -20.16
CA PRO A 656 -22.56 -2.78 -20.04
C PRO A 656 -23.51 -2.93 -18.84
N PHE A 657 -23.79 -1.83 -18.15
CA PHE A 657 -24.77 -1.78 -17.07
C PHE A 657 -25.38 -0.38 -16.94
N CYS A 658 -26.49 -0.31 -16.19
CA CYS A 658 -27.12 0.94 -15.79
C CYS A 658 -26.71 1.30 -14.37
N GLN A 659 -26.18 2.50 -14.15
CA GLN A 659 -25.74 2.91 -12.81
C GLN A 659 -26.91 2.91 -11.81
N SER A 660 -26.71 2.33 -10.63
CA SER A 660 -27.79 2.08 -9.65
C SER A 660 -28.08 3.25 -8.72
N GLY A 661 -27.34 4.34 -8.83
CA GLY A 661 -27.47 5.53 -7.98
C GLY A 661 -28.03 6.77 -8.69
N ASP A 662 -28.56 7.71 -7.90
CA ASP A 662 -28.96 9.07 -8.35
C ASP A 662 -27.77 10.00 -8.65
N VAL A 663 -26.56 9.45 -8.77
CA VAL A 663 -25.29 10.19 -8.85
C VAL A 663 -24.91 10.56 -10.29
N ALA A 664 -25.66 10.06 -11.29
CA ALA A 664 -25.43 10.41 -12.69
C ALA A 664 -25.47 11.93 -12.89
N LYS A 665 -24.43 12.47 -13.54
CA LYS A 665 -24.30 13.91 -13.79
C LYS A 665 -25.49 14.38 -14.62
N GLN A 666 -26.24 15.38 -14.14
CA GLN A 666 -27.39 15.92 -14.86
C GLN A 666 -26.95 16.91 -15.94
N VAL A 667 -27.37 16.66 -17.18
CA VAL A 667 -27.04 17.50 -18.35
C VAL A 667 -28.32 18.13 -18.88
N SER A 668 -28.33 19.46 -19.00
CA SER A 668 -29.47 20.21 -19.54
C SER A 668 -29.43 20.22 -21.07
N THR A 669 -30.49 19.72 -21.70
CA THR A 669 -30.61 19.51 -23.14
C THR A 669 -31.35 20.64 -23.87
N GLY A 670 -31.64 21.75 -23.18
CA GLY A 670 -32.31 22.93 -23.76
C GLY A 670 -31.41 23.76 -24.70
N SER A 671 -30.09 23.63 -24.58
CA SER A 671 -29.08 24.25 -25.45
C SER A 671 -28.08 23.20 -25.94
N ASN A 672 -27.24 23.54 -26.92
CA ASN A 672 -26.15 22.64 -27.35
C ASN A 672 -25.26 22.28 -26.16
N TRP A 673 -24.83 21.03 -26.09
CA TRP A 673 -24.06 20.48 -24.98
C TRP A 673 -23.03 19.46 -25.49
N SER A 674 -21.94 19.30 -24.75
CA SER A 674 -20.92 18.30 -25.01
C SER A 674 -20.36 17.80 -23.69
N GLU A 675 -20.21 16.48 -23.55
CA GLU A 675 -19.70 15.87 -22.33
C GLU A 675 -18.68 14.78 -22.66
N GLU A 676 -17.57 14.73 -21.93
CA GLU A 676 -16.60 13.64 -22.03
C GLU A 676 -16.97 12.54 -21.02
N MET A 677 -17.10 11.31 -21.50
CA MET A 677 -17.44 10.14 -20.71
C MET A 677 -16.18 9.32 -20.45
N GLY A 678 -15.81 9.19 -19.17
CA GLY A 678 -14.74 8.29 -18.74
C GLY A 678 -15.24 6.87 -18.47
N ASN A 679 -14.37 6.03 -17.94
CA ASN A 679 -14.72 4.67 -17.53
C ASN A 679 -15.80 4.69 -16.45
N TYR A 680 -16.82 3.84 -16.62
CA TYR A 680 -17.99 3.71 -15.74
C TYR A 680 -18.68 5.03 -15.38
N SER A 681 -18.65 5.99 -16.31
CA SER A 681 -19.32 7.27 -16.12
C SER A 681 -20.76 7.23 -16.64
N ALA A 682 -21.66 7.97 -15.99
CA ALA A 682 -23.04 8.11 -16.44
C ALA A 682 -23.52 9.56 -16.43
N ILE A 683 -24.33 9.90 -17.43
CA ILE A 683 -25.00 11.19 -17.56
C ILE A 683 -26.51 10.99 -17.66
N ARG A 684 -27.28 11.83 -16.96
CA ARG A 684 -28.75 11.86 -17.05
C ARG A 684 -29.19 13.07 -17.85
N LEU A 685 -29.92 12.84 -18.94
CA LEU A 685 -30.35 13.88 -19.85
C LEU A 685 -31.67 14.51 -19.37
N MET A 686 -31.61 15.80 -19.02
CA MET A 686 -32.74 16.56 -18.49
C MET A 686 -33.15 17.67 -19.48
N GLY A 687 -34.44 17.98 -19.59
CA GLY A 687 -34.94 19.05 -20.47
C GLY A 687 -35.80 18.55 -21.63
N ASN A 688 -35.85 19.31 -22.73
CA ASN A 688 -36.72 19.07 -23.89
C ASN A 688 -35.98 18.57 -25.15
N LEU A 689 -34.70 18.18 -25.03
CA LEU A 689 -33.87 17.68 -26.14
C LEU A 689 -33.77 18.63 -27.36
N SER A 690 -33.93 19.96 -27.17
CA SER A 690 -33.91 20.90 -28.29
C SER A 690 -32.50 21.29 -28.77
N GLY A 691 -31.47 21.05 -27.95
CA GLY A 691 -30.07 21.30 -28.31
C GLY A 691 -29.37 20.11 -28.95
N LYS A 692 -28.35 20.37 -29.78
CA LYS A 692 -27.47 19.32 -30.31
C LYS A 692 -26.48 18.86 -29.23
N GLY A 693 -26.47 17.56 -28.94
CA GLY A 693 -25.61 16.93 -27.95
C GLY A 693 -24.50 16.09 -28.57
N SER A 694 -23.30 16.14 -28.01
CA SER A 694 -22.19 15.23 -28.34
C SER A 694 -21.57 14.62 -27.07
N ILE A 695 -21.14 13.36 -27.17
CA ILE A 695 -20.44 12.65 -26.10
C ILE A 695 -19.06 12.19 -26.56
N GLY A 696 -18.03 12.42 -25.75
CA GLY A 696 -16.70 11.84 -25.95
C GLY A 696 -16.67 10.45 -25.32
N VAL A 697 -16.57 9.40 -26.13
CA VAL A 697 -16.65 7.98 -25.70
C VAL A 697 -15.42 7.16 -26.13
N GLY A 698 -14.41 7.81 -26.70
CA GLY A 698 -13.21 7.13 -27.18
C GLY A 698 -13.46 6.26 -28.42
N GLN A 699 -12.49 5.40 -28.74
CA GLN A 699 -12.45 4.58 -29.95
C GLN A 699 -13.07 3.17 -29.75
N GLU A 700 -13.21 2.72 -28.51
CA GLU A 700 -13.67 1.38 -28.17
C GLU A 700 -14.41 1.40 -26.83
N GLY A 701 -15.14 0.32 -26.54
CA GLY A 701 -15.88 0.14 -25.29
C GLY A 701 -17.35 -0.16 -25.53
N TRP A 702 -18.20 0.25 -24.58
CA TRP A 702 -19.65 0.10 -24.68
C TRP A 702 -20.38 1.37 -24.26
N LEU A 703 -21.60 1.53 -24.76
CA LEU A 703 -22.56 2.54 -24.35
C LEU A 703 -23.87 1.84 -23.98
N ALA A 704 -24.39 2.12 -22.79
CA ALA A 704 -25.69 1.65 -22.36
C ALA A 704 -26.66 2.83 -22.26
N LYS A 705 -27.84 2.68 -22.87
CA LYS A 705 -28.97 3.60 -22.74
C LYS A 705 -29.98 2.98 -21.78
N CYS A 706 -30.21 3.66 -20.67
CA CYS A 706 -31.06 3.19 -19.58
C CYS A 706 -32.27 4.12 -19.47
N ASN A 707 -33.45 3.57 -19.73
CA ASN A 707 -34.69 4.33 -19.61
C ASN A 707 -35.16 4.39 -18.15
N SER A 708 -36.14 5.26 -17.87
CA SER A 708 -36.74 5.39 -16.54
C SER A 708 -37.56 4.16 -16.08
N GLU A 709 -37.90 3.25 -17.00
CA GLU A 709 -38.65 2.03 -16.76
C GLU A 709 -37.74 0.82 -16.44
N GLY A 710 -36.42 1.00 -16.44
CA GLY A 710 -35.43 -0.04 -16.13
C GLY A 710 -35.02 -0.93 -17.31
N VAL A 711 -35.43 -0.59 -18.54
CA VAL A 711 -34.95 -1.24 -19.76
C VAL A 711 -33.62 -0.66 -20.17
N MET A 712 -32.66 -1.54 -20.43
CA MET A 712 -31.31 -1.22 -20.88
C MET A 712 -31.16 -1.62 -22.36
N GLU A 713 -30.71 -0.70 -23.19
CA GLU A 713 -30.21 -0.99 -24.53
C GLU A 713 -28.69 -0.84 -24.53
N THR A 714 -27.97 -1.81 -25.10
CA THR A 714 -26.51 -1.78 -25.12
C THR A 714 -25.96 -1.71 -26.53
N PHE A 715 -24.85 -0.98 -26.65
CA PHE A 715 -24.17 -0.70 -27.90
C PHE A 715 -22.67 -0.86 -27.69
N ARG A 716 -21.99 -1.38 -28.71
CA ARG A 716 -20.56 -1.55 -28.76
C ARG A 716 -19.91 -0.43 -29.58
N ILE A 717 -18.85 0.08 -28.95
CA ILE A 717 -17.79 0.99 -29.35
C ILE A 717 -16.91 0.57 -30.53
N ILE A 718 -17.01 1.10 -31.75
CA ILE A 718 -15.96 0.89 -32.76
C ILE A 718 -15.53 2.18 -33.45
N ASP A 719 -14.23 2.31 -33.71
CA ASP A 719 -13.64 3.42 -34.48
C ASP A 719 -13.84 3.16 -35.97
N SER A 720 -14.63 4.01 -36.61
CA SER A 720 -14.93 3.97 -38.06
C SER A 720 -15.65 5.25 -38.47
N VAL A 721 -16.11 5.32 -39.72
CA VAL A 721 -16.92 6.41 -40.25
C VAL A 721 -18.25 6.56 -39.49
N ASP A 722 -18.65 7.80 -39.21
CA ASP A 722 -19.89 8.05 -38.46
C ASP A 722 -21.16 7.96 -39.35
N VAL A 723 -21.72 6.76 -39.44
CA VAL A 723 -22.98 6.48 -40.15
C VAL A 723 -24.08 6.03 -39.18
N TYR A 724 -25.29 6.55 -39.36
CA TYR A 724 -26.46 6.17 -38.55
C TYR A 724 -27.58 5.59 -39.41
N VAL A 725 -28.13 4.45 -38.97
CA VAL A 725 -29.18 3.72 -39.67
C VAL A 725 -30.40 3.56 -38.76
N HIS A 726 -31.56 4.01 -39.21
CA HIS A 726 -32.83 3.91 -38.47
C HIS A 726 -33.82 3.00 -39.21
N PRO A 727 -34.50 2.05 -38.54
CA PRO A 727 -34.61 1.89 -37.07
C PRO A 727 -33.62 0.92 -36.41
N SER A 728 -33.03 -0.04 -37.13
CA SER A 728 -32.33 -1.18 -36.51
C SER A 728 -30.87 -0.93 -36.10
N GLY A 729 -30.21 0.10 -36.66
CA GLY A 729 -28.78 0.35 -36.49
C GLY A 729 -27.88 -0.39 -37.50
N LEU A 730 -26.58 -0.11 -37.43
CA LEU A 730 -25.56 -0.71 -38.31
C LEU A 730 -25.34 -2.19 -38.02
N SER A 731 -25.05 -2.95 -39.08
CA SER A 731 -24.77 -4.40 -39.06
C SER A 731 -25.86 -5.26 -38.40
N ARG A 732 -27.08 -4.73 -38.28
CA ARG A 732 -28.23 -5.41 -37.69
C ARG A 732 -29.32 -5.65 -38.73
N GLY A 733 -30.08 -6.74 -38.56
CA GLY A 733 -31.22 -7.06 -39.42
C GLY A 733 -32.27 -5.95 -39.42
N ILE A 734 -32.69 -5.54 -40.63
CA ILE A 734 -33.72 -4.53 -40.87
C ILE A 734 -34.99 -5.24 -41.33
N ASN A 735 -36.01 -5.22 -40.47
CA ASN A 735 -37.32 -5.84 -40.76
C ASN A 735 -38.34 -4.86 -41.36
N ALA A 736 -37.89 -3.66 -41.76
CA ALA A 736 -38.72 -2.62 -42.36
C ALA A 736 -38.45 -2.52 -43.88
N GLU A 737 -39.51 -2.33 -44.66
CA GLU A 737 -39.39 -2.11 -46.12
C GLU A 737 -38.71 -0.78 -46.44
N GLU A 738 -38.80 0.22 -45.56
CA GLU A 738 -38.16 1.52 -45.70
C GLU A 738 -37.29 1.82 -44.48
N PHE A 739 -36.07 2.26 -44.72
CA PHE A 739 -35.12 2.67 -43.69
C PHE A 739 -34.30 3.89 -44.13
N ILE A 740 -33.73 4.59 -43.16
CA ILE A 740 -33.00 5.84 -43.39
C ILE A 740 -31.54 5.63 -43.06
N ILE A 741 -30.67 6.02 -43.98
CA ILE A 741 -29.22 6.12 -43.76
C ILE A 741 -28.86 7.61 -43.66
N ILE A 742 -28.11 7.95 -42.62
CA ILE A 742 -27.63 9.31 -42.37
C ILE A 742 -26.10 9.27 -42.36
N ASN A 743 -25.47 9.98 -43.30
CA ASN A 743 -24.03 10.20 -43.29
C ASN A 743 -23.72 11.41 -42.41
N ARG A 744 -23.03 11.21 -41.29
CA ARG A 744 -22.68 12.29 -40.35
C ARG A 744 -21.24 12.75 -40.48
N GLU A 745 -20.49 12.19 -41.43
CA GLU A 745 -19.15 12.64 -41.77
C GLU A 745 -19.16 13.97 -42.51
N ASN A 746 -17.99 14.59 -42.56
CA ASN A 746 -17.74 15.82 -43.32
C ASN A 746 -17.53 15.58 -44.82
N VAL A 747 -17.53 14.32 -45.26
CA VAL A 747 -17.28 13.90 -46.64
C VAL A 747 -18.48 13.12 -47.16
N GLY A 748 -18.80 13.26 -48.45
CA GLY A 748 -19.83 12.42 -49.08
C GLY A 748 -19.35 10.97 -49.20
N MET A 749 -20.29 10.03 -49.10
CA MET A 749 -20.03 8.59 -49.18
C MET A 749 -20.81 7.96 -50.32
N ASP A 750 -20.16 7.05 -51.04
CA ASP A 750 -20.81 6.25 -52.08
C ASP A 750 -21.71 5.19 -51.43
N LEU A 751 -22.85 4.91 -52.07
CA LEU A 751 -23.77 3.85 -51.68
C LEU A 751 -23.64 2.69 -52.65
N SER A 752 -23.36 1.51 -52.12
CA SER A 752 -23.29 0.28 -52.90
C SER A 752 -24.36 -0.73 -52.45
N LEU A 753 -24.72 -1.63 -53.36
CA LEU A 753 -25.71 -2.67 -53.12
C LEU A 753 -25.13 -4.03 -53.46
N GLU A 754 -25.21 -4.95 -52.50
CA GLU A 754 -24.73 -6.31 -52.65
C GLU A 754 -25.85 -7.32 -52.44
N TRP A 755 -25.80 -8.37 -53.25
CA TRP A 755 -26.79 -9.44 -53.27
C TRP A 755 -26.13 -10.75 -52.89
N HIS A 756 -26.71 -11.42 -51.89
CA HIS A 756 -26.18 -12.64 -51.29
C HIS A 756 -27.23 -13.76 -51.30
N GLY A 757 -26.79 -15.02 -51.23
CA GLY A 757 -27.65 -16.21 -51.14
C GLY A 757 -27.95 -16.94 -52.46
N ASP A 758 -28.95 -17.81 -52.43
CA ASP A 758 -29.20 -18.85 -53.45
C ASP A 758 -29.85 -18.33 -54.75
N SER A 759 -30.38 -17.09 -54.72
CA SER A 759 -31.07 -16.48 -55.86
C SER A 759 -30.66 -15.02 -56.05
N PRO A 760 -29.51 -14.74 -56.69
CA PRO A 760 -29.00 -13.38 -56.90
C PRO A 760 -29.73 -12.58 -58.00
N GLN A 761 -30.99 -12.93 -58.34
CA GLN A 761 -31.76 -12.22 -59.35
C GLN A 761 -32.60 -11.09 -58.73
N SER A 762 -32.61 -9.92 -59.38
CA SER A 762 -33.41 -8.74 -59.03
C SER A 762 -34.93 -8.95 -58.99
N GLU A 763 -35.43 -10.17 -59.20
CA GLU A 763 -36.86 -10.49 -59.24
C GLU A 763 -37.46 -10.81 -57.85
N ILE A 764 -36.62 -10.97 -56.82
CA ILE A 764 -37.06 -11.25 -55.44
C ILE A 764 -37.07 -10.03 -54.51
N TRP A 765 -36.60 -8.87 -55.00
CA TRP A 765 -36.53 -7.62 -54.24
C TRP A 765 -36.79 -6.41 -55.15
N GLU A 766 -37.64 -5.48 -54.71
CA GLU A 766 -37.73 -4.12 -55.26
C GLU A 766 -36.84 -3.21 -54.42
N VAL A 767 -35.79 -2.65 -55.03
CA VAL A 767 -34.86 -1.75 -54.31
C VAL A 767 -34.83 -0.39 -54.97
N THR A 768 -35.05 0.66 -54.18
CA THR A 768 -34.83 2.05 -54.62
C THR A 768 -33.85 2.72 -53.67
N MET A 769 -32.69 3.14 -54.21
CA MET A 769 -31.62 3.83 -53.49
C MET A 769 -30.97 4.90 -54.38
N LYS A 770 -30.22 5.82 -53.75
CA LYS A 770 -29.35 6.79 -54.46
C LYS A 770 -27.93 6.24 -54.56
N ASP A 771 -27.13 6.81 -55.45
CA ASP A 771 -25.74 6.39 -55.69
C ASP A 771 -24.75 6.93 -54.62
N TRP A 772 -25.09 8.00 -53.89
CA TRP A 772 -24.26 8.56 -52.81
C TRP A 772 -25.09 9.33 -51.77
N VAL A 773 -24.51 9.54 -50.58
CA VAL A 773 -25.04 10.40 -49.52
C VAL A 773 -24.06 11.55 -49.24
N GLU A 774 -24.50 12.78 -49.46
CA GLU A 774 -23.70 13.98 -49.15
C GLU A 774 -23.41 14.10 -47.64
N ALA A 775 -22.32 14.79 -47.30
CA ALA A 775 -21.91 15.06 -45.92
C ALA A 775 -23.04 15.68 -45.09
N GLY A 776 -23.35 15.09 -43.94
CA GLY A 776 -24.42 15.56 -43.03
C GLY A 776 -25.85 15.39 -43.55
N ASN A 777 -26.04 14.67 -44.67
CA ASN A 777 -27.35 14.47 -45.29
C ASN A 777 -27.87 13.04 -45.06
N SER A 778 -29.15 12.81 -45.33
CA SER A 778 -29.78 11.50 -45.23
C SER A 778 -30.43 11.07 -46.53
N THR A 779 -30.58 9.76 -46.70
CA THR A 779 -31.35 9.16 -47.78
C THR A 779 -32.28 8.08 -47.25
N VAL A 780 -33.45 7.98 -47.86
CA VAL A 780 -34.39 6.88 -47.63
C VAL A 780 -34.06 5.78 -48.64
N ILE A 781 -34.03 4.54 -48.16
CA ILE A 781 -33.87 3.34 -48.99
C ILE A 781 -35.12 2.50 -48.81
N THR A 782 -35.65 2.02 -49.93
CA THR A 782 -36.76 1.07 -49.94
C THR A 782 -36.21 -0.27 -50.41
N ALA A 783 -36.38 -1.31 -49.60
CA ALA A 783 -36.01 -2.69 -49.91
C ALA A 783 -37.23 -3.58 -49.66
N LYS A 784 -38.03 -3.79 -50.70
CA LYS A 784 -39.30 -4.51 -50.61
C LYS A 784 -39.14 -5.95 -51.08
N PRO A 785 -39.50 -6.96 -50.27
CA PRO A 785 -39.46 -8.35 -50.71
C PRO A 785 -40.58 -8.61 -51.74
N ILE A 786 -40.22 -9.21 -52.88
CA ILE A 786 -41.13 -9.63 -53.95
C ILE A 786 -40.93 -11.12 -54.23
N GLY A 787 -41.91 -11.78 -54.85
CA GLY A 787 -41.79 -13.17 -55.30
C GLY A 787 -42.20 -14.20 -54.24
N LEU A 788 -41.46 -15.31 -54.13
CA LEU A 788 -41.80 -16.46 -53.29
C LEU A 788 -41.90 -16.09 -51.80
N SER A 789 -42.99 -16.49 -51.13
CA SER A 789 -43.27 -16.16 -49.73
C SER A 789 -42.42 -16.93 -48.72
N ASN A 790 -41.79 -18.03 -49.13
CA ASN A 790 -41.17 -18.99 -48.21
C ASN A 790 -39.64 -18.82 -48.06
N LEU A 791 -39.05 -17.75 -48.62
CA LEU A 791 -37.61 -17.48 -48.50
C LEU A 791 -37.28 -16.80 -47.17
N GLU A 792 -36.20 -17.24 -46.52
CA GLU A 792 -35.61 -16.52 -45.40
C GLU A 792 -34.73 -15.38 -45.91
N ARG A 793 -35.00 -14.17 -45.44
CA ARG A 793 -34.46 -12.93 -45.99
C ARG A 793 -33.83 -12.09 -44.89
N ALA A 794 -32.64 -11.55 -45.16
CA ALA A 794 -31.97 -10.62 -44.26
C ALA A 794 -31.53 -9.37 -45.04
N VAL A 795 -31.74 -8.21 -44.43
CA VAL A 795 -31.30 -6.91 -44.93
C VAL A 795 -30.47 -6.23 -43.85
N TRP A 796 -29.29 -5.74 -44.19
CA TRP A 796 -28.47 -4.97 -43.26
C TRP A 796 -27.59 -3.96 -43.98
N VAL A 797 -27.02 -3.05 -43.22
CA VAL A 797 -26.15 -1.97 -43.72
C VAL A 797 -24.82 -2.03 -42.98
N THR A 798 -23.74 -1.98 -43.74
CA THR A 798 -22.37 -1.78 -43.23
C THR A 798 -21.82 -0.46 -43.75
N ALA A 799 -20.83 0.09 -43.07
CA ALA A 799 -20.15 1.31 -43.49
C ALA A 799 -18.70 1.30 -43.03
N ASP A 800 -17.81 1.74 -43.91
CA ASP A 800 -16.37 1.91 -43.65
C ASP A 800 -15.81 3.09 -44.48
N GLU A 801 -14.48 3.22 -44.52
CA GLU A 801 -13.83 4.29 -45.31
C GLU A 801 -14.09 4.18 -46.82
N SER A 802 -14.49 3.01 -47.33
CA SER A 802 -14.78 2.78 -48.75
C SER A 802 -16.19 3.22 -49.17
N GLY A 803 -17.11 3.34 -48.21
CA GLY A 803 -18.48 3.80 -48.45
C GLY A 803 -19.49 3.10 -47.55
N ILE A 804 -20.76 3.19 -47.95
CA ILE A 804 -21.88 2.54 -47.26
C ILE A 804 -22.42 1.42 -48.16
N THR A 805 -22.50 0.21 -47.63
CA THR A 805 -22.97 -0.96 -48.38
C THR A 805 -24.29 -1.48 -47.80
N VAL A 806 -25.30 -1.59 -48.65
CA VAL A 806 -26.57 -2.24 -48.35
C VAL A 806 -26.48 -3.68 -48.82
N HIS A 807 -26.68 -4.62 -47.91
CA HIS A 807 -26.64 -6.05 -48.23
C HIS A 807 -28.03 -6.65 -48.17
N LEU A 808 -28.34 -7.45 -49.18
CA LEU A 808 -29.60 -8.17 -49.31
C LEU A 808 -29.31 -9.66 -49.48
N SER A 809 -29.77 -10.48 -48.53
CA SER A 809 -29.66 -11.93 -48.61
C SER A 809 -31.04 -12.59 -48.70
N ALA A 810 -31.14 -13.63 -49.54
CA ALA A 810 -32.29 -14.52 -49.57
C ALA A 810 -31.85 -15.97 -49.77
N ARG A 811 -32.32 -16.86 -48.89
CA ARG A 811 -31.99 -18.29 -48.90
C ARG A 811 -33.22 -19.17 -48.85
N CYS A 812 -33.10 -20.34 -49.45
CA CYS A 812 -34.15 -21.35 -49.39
C CYS A 812 -34.24 -21.95 -47.98
N PRO A 813 -35.44 -22.19 -47.44
CA PRO A 813 -35.59 -22.86 -46.15
C PRO A 813 -35.07 -24.30 -46.21
N TRP A 814 -34.83 -24.88 -45.04
CA TRP A 814 -34.37 -26.27 -44.92
C TRP A 814 -35.37 -27.23 -45.58
N GLY A 815 -34.95 -27.90 -46.67
CA GLY A 815 -35.81 -28.72 -47.54
C GLY A 815 -35.91 -28.25 -48.99
N GLY A 816 -35.39 -27.04 -49.29
CA GLY A 816 -35.25 -26.49 -50.65
C GLY A 816 -36.30 -25.45 -51.02
N CYS A 817 -36.01 -24.74 -52.11
CA CYS A 817 -37.01 -24.05 -52.93
C CYS A 817 -37.55 -25.04 -54.01
#